data_AF-A0AAW0JI65-F1
#
_entry.id   AF-A0AAW0JI65-F1
#
_cell.length_a   1.000
_cell.length_b   1.000
_cell.length_c   1.000
_cell.angle_alpha   90.00
_cell.angle_beta   90.00
_cell.angle_gamma   90.00
#
_symmetry.space_group_name_H-M   'P 1'
#
loop_
_entity.id
_entity.type
_entity.pdbx_description
1 polymer ?
#
loop_
_entity_poly.entity_id
_entity_poly.type
_entity_poly.pdbx_seq_one_letter_code
_entity_poly.pdbx_strand_id
1 'polypeptide(L)'
;MASGGGDNELEVSNKQVIFKDYVSGFPKESDMYLKTNGTIKLKVPEGSNGLLVKNLYLSCDPYMRNRMKKSTDSLVPGSPIVGYGVAKVVDSGNPKFKKGDLVWGRTGWEEYSLITDLQNLFKIEHTDVPLSYYTGILGMPGLTAYGGFYEVCSPKKGEYVFISAASGAVGQLVGQFAKLLGCYVVGSAGSKEKVDLLKNKFKFDEAFNYKEESDLDAALKRYFPEGIDIYFENVGGKMLDAVLLNMRTHGRIAVCGMISQYNLEKPEGVYNLTHMIYKRVHIKAFVVFDYYHLYPKFLDLVLPHIAEGNIVYLEDIAEGLESGPAALVGLFSGLNVALLSMASGGGDNELEVSNKQVIFKNYVSGFPKESDMYLNTNGTIKLKVPEGSNGLLVKNLHLSCDPYMCNLVKKPISSTTNSFEPVHMIYKRVHMKAFVFSDYYHLYLKFLDLVLPHITEGKIVYLEDIAEGLESGPAALVGLFSGLNVGKQYELHLLKMASDDGDDEQVSNKQVILKNYVTGSPKESDMYVSSNGTIKLNVPEGTNGVVVKNLYMSCDPYILIQMKKPDTNSSKPPVSALTGFGVAKVLDSGNPDFKKGDLVWGITGWEEYSLITDFQKMFKIQHTNVPLSYYTGILGMPGLTAYCGFHEVCYPKKGEHVFISAASGAVGQLVGQFAKLFGCYVVGSAGSKEKAIC
;
A
#
# COMPACT_ATOMS: atom_id res chain seq x y z
N MET A 1 -52.81 -50.90 -14.05
CA MET A 1 -51.96 -49.77 -14.45
C MET A 1 -51.94 -48.80 -13.28
N ALA A 2 -50.82 -48.70 -12.60
CA ALA A 2 -50.66 -47.86 -11.41
C ALA A 2 -50.46 -46.40 -11.82
N SER A 3 -51.18 -45.51 -11.14
CA SER A 3 -51.09 -44.05 -11.22
C SER A 3 -49.74 -43.56 -10.69
N GLY A 4 -49.08 -42.71 -11.49
CA GLY A 4 -47.79 -42.10 -11.16
C GLY A 4 -47.84 -41.24 -9.90
N GLY A 5 -46.90 -41.49 -8.99
CA GLY A 5 -46.57 -40.58 -7.90
C GLY A 5 -45.82 -39.37 -8.47
N GLY A 6 -46.35 -38.17 -8.22
CA GLY A 6 -45.69 -36.93 -8.57
C GLY A 6 -44.50 -36.66 -7.65
N ASP A 7 -43.35 -36.32 -8.26
CA ASP A 7 -42.19 -35.75 -7.59
C ASP A 7 -42.57 -34.37 -7.02
N ASN A 8 -43.03 -34.34 -5.77
CA ASN A 8 -43.16 -33.09 -5.02
C ASN A 8 -41.76 -32.58 -4.65
N GLU A 9 -41.21 -31.68 -5.48
CA GLU A 9 -40.01 -30.91 -5.16
C GLU A 9 -40.24 -30.12 -3.87
N LEU A 10 -39.46 -30.42 -2.82
CA LEU A 10 -39.58 -29.78 -1.51
C LEU A 10 -39.22 -28.29 -1.60
N GLU A 11 -40.22 -27.43 -1.49
CA GLU A 11 -40.06 -25.98 -1.32
C GLU A 11 -40.03 -25.63 0.17
N VAL A 12 -39.06 -24.82 0.59
CA VAL A 12 -38.84 -24.44 2.00
C VAL A 12 -38.75 -22.93 2.16
N SER A 13 -38.94 -22.44 3.39
CA SER A 13 -38.68 -21.03 3.73
C SER A 13 -37.19 -20.70 3.57
N ASN A 14 -36.89 -19.48 3.13
CA ASN A 14 -35.54 -18.96 2.96
C ASN A 14 -35.49 -17.51 3.42
N LYS A 15 -35.05 -17.26 4.66
CA LYS A 15 -34.76 -15.92 5.15
C LYS A 15 -33.58 -15.33 4.39
N GLN A 16 -33.65 -14.02 4.11
CA GLN A 16 -32.61 -13.29 3.35
C GLN A 16 -32.35 -11.94 3.99
N VAL A 17 -31.09 -11.48 3.99
CA VAL A 17 -30.75 -10.06 4.24
C VAL A 17 -30.64 -9.36 2.90
N ILE A 18 -31.59 -8.47 2.63
CA ILE A 18 -31.69 -7.76 1.37
C ILE A 18 -30.94 -6.43 1.46
N PHE A 19 -30.12 -6.16 0.46
CA PHE A 19 -29.51 -4.85 0.24
C PHE A 19 -30.56 -3.87 -0.30
N LYS A 20 -30.85 -2.79 0.43
CA LYS A 20 -31.99 -1.92 0.12
C LYS A 20 -31.72 -1.00 -1.06
N ASP A 21 -30.65 -0.21 -0.99
CA ASP A 21 -30.24 0.75 -2.01
C ASP A 21 -28.77 1.14 -1.82
N TYR A 22 -28.19 1.82 -2.81
CA TYR A 22 -26.80 2.28 -2.78
C TYR A 22 -26.53 3.21 -1.59
N VAL A 23 -25.36 3.03 -0.98
CA VAL A 23 -24.94 3.75 0.23
C VAL A 23 -23.88 4.79 -0.10
N SER A 24 -24.08 6.01 0.38
CA SER A 24 -23.05 7.04 0.52
C SER A 24 -22.61 7.16 1.98
N GLY A 25 -21.34 7.52 2.21
CA GLY A 25 -20.82 7.65 3.57
C GLY A 25 -20.72 6.32 4.32
N PHE A 26 -21.03 6.36 5.63
CA PHE A 26 -21.07 5.19 6.51
C PHE A 26 -22.35 4.38 6.31
N PRO A 27 -22.27 3.04 6.22
CA PRO A 27 -23.45 2.19 6.15
C PRO A 27 -24.21 2.21 7.48
N LYS A 28 -25.52 2.07 7.39
CA LYS A 28 -26.45 1.93 8.51
C LYS A 28 -27.17 0.60 8.39
N GLU A 29 -27.65 0.08 9.51
CA GLU A 29 -28.45 -1.16 9.51
C GLU A 29 -29.68 -1.04 8.60
N SER A 30 -30.29 0.16 8.54
CA SER A 30 -31.46 0.47 7.70
C SER A 30 -31.21 0.41 6.18
N ASP A 31 -29.95 0.31 5.76
CA ASP A 31 -29.57 0.11 4.36
C ASP A 31 -29.73 -1.37 3.94
N MET A 32 -30.09 -2.22 4.90
CA MET A 32 -30.34 -3.63 4.77
C MET A 32 -31.65 -3.99 5.49
N TYR A 33 -32.34 -5.03 5.06
CA TYR A 33 -33.51 -5.51 5.79
C TYR A 33 -33.66 -7.02 5.68
N LEU A 34 -34.20 -7.62 6.75
CA LEU A 34 -34.51 -9.04 6.76
C LEU A 34 -35.83 -9.30 6.01
N LYS A 35 -35.80 -10.21 5.06
CA LYS A 35 -36.96 -10.75 4.34
C LYS A 35 -37.20 -12.18 4.80
N THR A 36 -38.35 -12.44 5.40
CA THR A 36 -38.70 -13.75 6.00
C THR A 36 -39.67 -14.58 5.14
N ASN A 37 -40.34 -13.96 4.17
CA ASN A 37 -41.42 -14.59 3.41
C ASN A 37 -40.92 -15.19 2.08
N GLY A 38 -39.60 -15.36 1.93
CA GLY A 38 -39.01 -16.01 0.77
C GLY A 38 -39.14 -17.53 0.85
N THR A 39 -39.28 -18.18 -0.30
CA THR A 39 -39.20 -19.63 -0.44
C THR A 39 -38.19 -20.02 -1.51
N ILE A 40 -37.68 -21.24 -1.43
CA ILE A 40 -36.75 -21.80 -2.41
C ILE A 40 -37.00 -23.30 -2.58
N LYS A 41 -36.88 -23.78 -3.82
CA LYS A 41 -36.92 -25.21 -4.13
C LYS A 41 -35.59 -25.87 -3.79
N LEU A 42 -35.62 -27.02 -3.14
CA LEU A 42 -34.41 -27.76 -2.76
C LEU A 42 -33.82 -28.62 -3.91
N LYS A 43 -33.75 -28.03 -5.11
CA LYS A 43 -33.22 -28.67 -6.31
C LYS A 43 -32.58 -27.65 -7.23
N VAL A 44 -31.48 -28.00 -7.88
CA VAL A 44 -30.90 -27.16 -8.94
C VAL A 44 -31.84 -27.14 -10.16
N PRO A 45 -31.95 -26.01 -10.89
CA PRO A 45 -32.71 -25.99 -12.13
C PRO A 45 -32.19 -27.02 -13.13
N GLU A 46 -33.08 -27.67 -13.87
CA GLU A 46 -32.70 -28.67 -14.88
C GLU A 46 -31.75 -28.05 -15.92
N GLY A 47 -30.66 -28.76 -16.24
CA GLY A 47 -29.61 -28.27 -17.14
C GLY A 47 -28.65 -27.23 -16.54
N SER A 48 -28.86 -26.79 -15.29
CA SER A 48 -27.91 -25.92 -14.59
C SER A 48 -26.67 -26.68 -14.17
N ASN A 49 -25.49 -26.10 -14.37
CA ASN A 49 -24.23 -26.59 -13.80
C ASN A 49 -23.95 -25.98 -12.40
N GLY A 50 -24.95 -25.38 -11.76
CA GLY A 50 -24.84 -24.73 -10.47
C GLY A 50 -24.94 -25.69 -9.27
N LEU A 51 -24.77 -25.13 -8.07
CA LEU A 51 -24.93 -25.81 -6.79
C LEU A 51 -26.04 -25.14 -5.99
N LEU A 52 -26.94 -25.93 -5.43
CA LEU A 52 -27.81 -25.47 -4.35
C LEU A 52 -27.16 -25.82 -3.01
N VAL A 53 -26.98 -24.83 -2.15
CA VAL A 53 -26.30 -24.99 -0.87
C VAL A 53 -27.15 -24.47 0.29
N LYS A 54 -26.96 -25.05 1.49
CA LYS A 54 -27.43 -24.52 2.76
C LYS A 54 -26.28 -23.76 3.42
N ASN A 55 -26.44 -22.47 3.64
CA ASN A 55 -25.41 -21.63 4.25
C ASN A 55 -25.33 -21.90 5.75
N LEU A 56 -24.11 -22.09 6.24
CA LEU A 56 -23.80 -22.43 7.64
C LEU A 56 -23.15 -21.24 8.36
N TYR A 57 -22.25 -20.56 7.67
CA TYR A 57 -21.51 -19.42 8.20
C TYR A 57 -21.33 -18.35 7.13
N LEU A 58 -21.38 -17.07 7.51
CA LEU A 58 -21.16 -15.93 6.61
C LEU A 58 -20.11 -14.99 7.20
N SER A 59 -19.23 -14.46 6.35
CA SER A 59 -18.21 -13.48 6.74
C SER A 59 -18.73 -12.05 6.61
N CYS A 60 -18.33 -11.20 7.55
CA CYS A 60 -18.44 -9.74 7.45
C CYS A 60 -17.07 -9.16 7.09
N ASP A 61 -16.86 -8.83 5.82
CA ASP A 61 -15.56 -8.35 5.33
C ASP A 61 -15.59 -6.85 4.97
N PRO A 62 -14.53 -6.07 5.25
CA PRO A 62 -14.51 -4.62 4.99
C PRO A 62 -14.80 -4.24 3.53
N TYR A 63 -14.39 -5.09 2.57
CA TYR A 63 -14.58 -4.82 1.14
C TYR A 63 -16.07 -4.79 0.75
N MET A 64 -16.96 -5.43 1.53
CA MET A 64 -18.39 -5.50 1.23
C MET A 64 -19.01 -4.10 1.16
N ARG A 65 -18.53 -3.16 1.97
CA ARG A 65 -18.94 -1.75 1.89
C ARG A 65 -18.70 -1.20 0.50
N ASN A 66 -17.53 -1.43 -0.11
CA ASN A 66 -17.23 -0.84 -1.42
C ASN A 66 -18.20 -1.33 -2.50
N ARG A 67 -18.83 -2.50 -2.30
CA ARG A 67 -19.89 -3.02 -3.16
C ARG A 67 -21.26 -2.38 -2.88
N MET A 68 -21.47 -1.74 -1.73
CA MET A 68 -22.69 -0.97 -1.45
C MET A 68 -22.71 0.39 -2.17
N LYS A 69 -21.57 0.85 -2.72
CA LYS A 69 -21.52 2.02 -3.62
C LYS A 69 -21.91 1.63 -5.03
N LYS A 70 -22.48 2.55 -5.83
CA LYS A 70 -22.70 2.35 -7.26
C LYS A 70 -21.37 2.38 -8.03
N SER A 71 -21.00 1.26 -8.64
CA SER A 71 -19.72 0.98 -9.30
C SER A 71 -19.88 -0.21 -10.26
N THR A 72 -18.78 -0.69 -10.83
CA THR A 72 -18.78 -1.87 -11.73
C THR A 72 -18.93 -3.22 -11.00
N ASP A 73 -18.69 -3.31 -9.68
CA ASP A 73 -18.85 -4.54 -8.86
C ASP A 73 -19.73 -4.26 -7.63
N SER A 74 -20.90 -3.67 -7.87
CA SER A 74 -21.83 -3.34 -6.80
C SER A 74 -22.77 -4.48 -6.47
N LEU A 75 -23.23 -4.50 -5.21
CA LEU A 75 -24.43 -5.21 -4.82
C LEU A 75 -25.63 -4.63 -5.59
N VAL A 76 -26.62 -5.47 -5.85
CA VAL A 76 -27.83 -5.10 -6.58
C VAL A 76 -28.92 -4.74 -5.57
N PRO A 77 -29.45 -3.50 -5.55
CA PRO A 77 -30.59 -3.15 -4.72
C PRO A 77 -31.77 -4.11 -4.89
N GLY A 78 -32.41 -4.48 -3.79
CA GLY A 78 -33.51 -5.46 -3.76
C GLY A 78 -33.07 -6.93 -3.77
N SER A 79 -31.77 -7.22 -3.89
CA SER A 79 -31.24 -8.59 -3.87
C SER A 79 -30.58 -8.94 -2.52
N PRO A 80 -30.43 -10.23 -2.19
CA PRO A 80 -29.63 -10.65 -1.04
C PRO A 80 -28.21 -10.08 -1.11
N ILE A 81 -27.66 -9.72 0.04
CA ILE A 81 -26.23 -9.40 0.14
C ILE A 81 -25.42 -10.64 -0.25
N VAL A 82 -24.28 -10.45 -0.91
CA VAL A 82 -23.38 -11.54 -1.29
C VAL A 82 -22.01 -11.30 -0.66
N GLY A 83 -21.51 -12.30 0.04
CA GLY A 83 -20.21 -12.29 0.72
C GLY A 83 -19.59 -13.69 0.73
N TYR A 84 -18.46 -13.84 1.43
CA TYR A 84 -17.89 -15.17 1.67
C TYR A 84 -18.68 -15.92 2.73
N GLY A 85 -18.76 -17.23 2.60
CA GLY A 85 -19.38 -18.09 3.58
C GLY A 85 -18.97 -19.55 3.43
N VAL A 86 -19.43 -20.36 4.38
CA VAL A 86 -19.31 -21.82 4.39
C VAL A 86 -20.69 -22.40 4.24
N ALA A 87 -20.85 -23.38 3.37
CA ALA A 87 -22.13 -23.96 3.05
C ALA A 87 -22.03 -25.48 2.83
N LYS A 88 -23.17 -26.17 2.99
CA LYS A 88 -23.31 -27.59 2.69
C LYS A 88 -24.10 -27.78 1.40
N VAL A 89 -23.58 -28.56 0.47
CA VAL A 89 -24.27 -28.86 -0.80
C VAL A 89 -25.54 -29.67 -0.52
N VAL A 90 -26.68 -29.15 -0.97
CA VAL A 90 -28.00 -29.79 -0.86
C VAL A 90 -28.33 -30.53 -2.15
N ASP A 91 -28.02 -29.92 -3.29
CA ASP A 91 -28.16 -30.50 -4.62
C ASP A 91 -27.12 -29.90 -5.58
N SER A 92 -26.72 -30.64 -6.62
CA SER A 92 -25.67 -30.21 -7.54
C SER A 92 -25.92 -30.66 -8.97
N GLY A 93 -25.78 -29.73 -9.90
CA GLY A 93 -25.69 -30.01 -11.33
C GLY A 93 -24.26 -30.18 -11.83
N ASN A 94 -23.25 -30.05 -10.96
CA ASN A 94 -21.85 -30.13 -11.33
C ASN A 94 -21.20 -31.42 -10.78
N PRO A 95 -20.61 -32.28 -11.63
CA PRO A 95 -20.10 -33.59 -11.19
C PRO A 95 -18.90 -33.51 -10.22
N LYS A 96 -18.26 -32.34 -10.07
CA LYS A 96 -17.17 -32.14 -9.10
C LYS A 96 -17.66 -32.05 -7.66
N PHE A 97 -18.95 -31.80 -7.45
CA PHE A 97 -19.56 -31.63 -6.14
C PHE A 97 -20.70 -32.62 -5.97
N LYS A 98 -20.86 -33.16 -4.76
CA LYS A 98 -21.97 -34.06 -4.42
C LYS A 98 -22.75 -33.52 -3.23
N LYS A 99 -24.02 -33.91 -3.14
CA LYS A 99 -24.85 -33.66 -1.96
C LYS A 99 -24.11 -34.08 -0.69
N GLY A 100 -24.09 -33.19 0.29
CA GLY A 100 -23.40 -33.38 1.56
C GLY A 100 -21.98 -32.82 1.62
N ASP A 101 -21.34 -32.52 0.49
CA ASP A 101 -20.03 -31.85 0.48
C ASP A 101 -20.12 -30.49 1.21
N LEU A 102 -19.04 -30.14 1.91
CA LEU A 102 -18.86 -28.84 2.52
C LEU A 102 -17.99 -27.97 1.60
N VAL A 103 -18.40 -26.72 1.43
CA VAL A 103 -17.73 -25.77 0.53
C VAL A 103 -17.59 -24.41 1.21
N TRP A 104 -16.58 -23.66 0.80
CA TRP A 104 -16.48 -22.23 1.11
C TRP A 104 -16.25 -21.42 -0.16
N GLY A 105 -16.77 -20.20 -0.18
CA GLY A 105 -16.69 -19.30 -1.32
C GLY A 105 -17.74 -18.20 -1.24
N ARG A 106 -18.03 -17.54 -2.37
CA ARG A 106 -19.08 -16.51 -2.41
C ARG A 106 -20.46 -17.18 -2.35
N THR A 107 -21.31 -16.69 -1.44
CA THR A 107 -22.70 -17.14 -1.26
C THR A 107 -23.59 -15.97 -0.83
N GLY A 108 -24.91 -16.17 -0.88
CA GLY A 108 -25.88 -15.17 -0.43
C GLY A 108 -26.00 -15.10 1.09
N TRP A 109 -26.36 -13.93 1.60
CA TRP A 109 -26.79 -13.74 2.98
C TRP A 109 -28.25 -14.19 3.12
N GLU A 110 -28.41 -15.50 3.11
CA GLU A 110 -29.68 -16.22 3.12
C GLU A 110 -29.47 -17.64 3.67
N GLU A 111 -30.53 -18.37 3.98
CA GLU A 111 -30.41 -19.74 4.51
C GLU A 111 -29.97 -20.75 3.44
N TYR A 112 -30.43 -20.58 2.21
CA TYR A 112 -30.06 -21.39 1.05
C TYR A 112 -29.75 -20.53 -0.16
N SER A 113 -28.70 -20.88 -0.89
CA SER A 113 -28.26 -20.16 -2.10
C SER A 113 -28.14 -21.08 -3.29
N LEU A 114 -28.60 -20.62 -4.45
CA LEU A 114 -28.27 -21.22 -5.74
C LEU A 114 -27.02 -20.51 -6.31
N ILE A 115 -25.88 -21.18 -6.27
CA ILE A 115 -24.61 -20.68 -6.78
C ILE A 115 -24.44 -21.16 -8.21
N THR A 116 -24.50 -20.24 -9.17
CA THR A 116 -24.33 -20.52 -10.60
C THR A 116 -22.91 -20.29 -11.09
N ASP A 117 -22.19 -19.33 -10.49
CA ASP A 117 -20.77 -19.12 -10.73
C ASP A 117 -19.94 -19.88 -9.68
N LEU A 118 -19.30 -20.95 -10.12
CA LEU A 118 -18.48 -21.82 -9.26
C LEU A 118 -17.00 -21.41 -9.27
N GLN A 119 -16.65 -20.29 -9.91
CA GLN A 119 -15.29 -19.77 -9.85
C GLN A 119 -14.92 -19.42 -8.41
N ASN A 120 -13.78 -19.93 -7.94
CA ASN A 120 -13.29 -19.73 -6.57
C ASN A 120 -14.24 -20.26 -5.48
N LEU A 121 -15.05 -21.29 -5.81
CA LEU A 121 -15.71 -22.13 -4.81
C LEU A 121 -14.80 -23.32 -4.49
N PHE A 122 -14.47 -23.49 -3.21
CA PHE A 122 -13.52 -24.48 -2.75
C PHE A 122 -14.22 -25.54 -1.92
N LYS A 123 -13.92 -26.81 -2.21
CA LYS A 123 -14.35 -27.92 -1.37
C LYS A 123 -13.51 -27.98 -0.10
N ILE A 124 -14.16 -28.21 1.03
CA ILE A 124 -13.53 -28.39 2.34
C ILE A 124 -13.20 -29.87 2.52
N GLU A 125 -11.91 -30.20 2.54
CA GLU A 125 -11.42 -31.56 2.77
C GLU A 125 -11.00 -31.78 4.24
N HIS A 126 -10.57 -30.72 4.95
CA HIS A 126 -10.16 -30.79 6.35
C HIS A 126 -11.30 -30.36 7.27
N THR A 127 -12.00 -31.33 7.83
CA THR A 127 -13.14 -31.12 8.74
C THR A 127 -12.79 -31.37 10.22
N ASP A 128 -11.52 -31.65 10.50
CA ASP A 128 -10.92 -31.81 11.83
C ASP A 128 -10.68 -30.47 12.55
N VAL A 129 -10.95 -29.36 11.86
CA VAL A 129 -10.95 -27.98 12.37
C VAL A 129 -12.36 -27.38 12.34
N PRO A 130 -12.68 -26.37 13.16
CA PRO A 130 -13.97 -25.71 13.12
C PRO A 130 -14.30 -25.20 11.72
N LEU A 131 -15.50 -25.52 11.21
CA LEU A 131 -15.92 -25.08 9.86
C LEU A 131 -15.94 -23.56 9.71
N SER A 132 -16.19 -22.84 10.81
CA SER A 132 -16.10 -21.38 10.87
C SER A 132 -14.76 -20.83 10.38
N TYR A 133 -13.65 -21.56 10.56
CA TYR A 133 -12.33 -21.10 10.18
C TYR A 133 -12.20 -20.83 8.67
N TYR A 134 -13.01 -21.47 7.83
CA TYR A 134 -13.03 -21.25 6.39
C TYR A 134 -13.67 -19.92 5.96
N THR A 135 -14.28 -19.15 6.86
CA THR A 135 -14.63 -17.74 6.60
C THR A 135 -13.47 -16.79 6.94
N GLY A 136 -12.44 -17.27 7.64
CA GLY A 136 -11.37 -16.47 8.23
C GLY A 136 -9.98 -17.06 7.98
N ILE A 137 -9.39 -17.67 9.02
CA ILE A 137 -8.02 -18.20 9.03
C ILE A 137 -7.72 -19.22 7.94
N LEU A 138 -8.68 -20.02 7.49
CA LEU A 138 -8.51 -20.98 6.39
C LEU A 138 -9.20 -20.50 5.10
N GLY A 139 -9.84 -19.34 5.13
CA GLY A 139 -10.55 -18.75 4.00
C GLY A 139 -9.79 -17.63 3.31
N MET A 140 -10.55 -16.72 2.69
CA MET A 140 -10.04 -15.55 1.99
C MET A 140 -9.16 -14.64 2.89
N PRO A 141 -9.52 -14.32 4.16
CA PRO A 141 -8.66 -13.49 5.01
C PRO A 141 -7.30 -14.12 5.32
N GLY A 142 -7.26 -15.44 5.58
CA GLY A 142 -6.01 -16.17 5.82
C GLY A 142 -5.09 -16.18 4.60
N LEU A 143 -5.66 -16.45 3.41
CA LEU A 143 -4.88 -16.38 2.17
C LEU A 143 -4.41 -14.96 1.85
N THR A 144 -5.21 -13.93 2.20
CA THR A 144 -4.81 -12.52 2.07
C THR A 144 -3.59 -12.21 2.93
N ALA A 145 -3.59 -12.68 4.20
CA ALA A 145 -2.44 -12.54 5.08
C ALA A 145 -1.20 -13.26 4.52
N TYR A 146 -1.36 -14.50 4.06
CA TYR A 146 -0.26 -15.30 3.50
C TYR A 146 0.34 -14.65 2.24
N GLY A 147 -0.48 -14.33 1.23
CA GLY A 147 -0.02 -13.73 -0.02
C GLY A 147 0.57 -12.33 0.20
N GLY A 148 -0.08 -11.51 1.03
CA GLY A 148 0.43 -10.18 1.36
C GLY A 148 1.77 -10.24 2.11
N PHE A 149 1.91 -11.13 3.08
CA PHE A 149 3.14 -11.20 3.86
C PHE A 149 4.25 -11.89 3.05
N TYR A 150 4.08 -13.15 2.67
CA TYR A 150 5.17 -13.92 2.05
C TYR A 150 5.49 -13.48 0.61
N GLU A 151 4.49 -13.18 -0.21
CA GLU A 151 4.71 -12.89 -1.64
C GLU A 151 4.89 -11.39 -1.92
N VAL A 152 4.19 -10.51 -1.19
CA VAL A 152 4.27 -9.05 -1.43
C VAL A 152 5.35 -8.40 -0.58
N CYS A 153 5.44 -8.71 0.72
CA CYS A 153 6.50 -8.15 1.56
C CYS A 153 7.84 -8.86 1.38
N SER A 154 7.86 -10.13 0.96
CA SER A 154 9.07 -10.97 0.85
C SER A 154 9.96 -10.86 2.11
N PRO A 155 9.45 -11.28 3.27
CA PRO A 155 10.02 -10.98 4.58
C PRO A 155 11.29 -11.77 4.85
N LYS A 156 12.16 -11.21 5.69
CA LYS A 156 13.39 -11.84 6.17
C LYS A 156 13.38 -11.89 7.70
N LYS A 157 14.00 -12.93 8.24
CA LYS A 157 14.23 -13.05 9.69
C LYS A 157 14.99 -11.81 10.20
N GLY A 158 14.57 -11.29 11.36
CA GLY A 158 15.15 -10.12 12.01
C GLY A 158 14.62 -8.77 11.52
N GLU A 159 13.72 -8.73 10.53
CA GLU A 159 13.12 -7.48 10.07
C GLU A 159 12.05 -6.94 11.04
N TYR A 160 11.86 -5.62 11.01
CA TYR A 160 10.92 -4.87 11.83
C TYR A 160 9.60 -4.67 11.09
N VAL A 161 8.52 -5.24 11.61
CA VAL A 161 7.20 -5.33 10.95
C VAL A 161 6.17 -4.52 11.73
N PHE A 162 5.55 -3.56 11.07
CA PHE A 162 4.38 -2.84 11.57
C PHE A 162 3.11 -3.31 10.86
N ILE A 163 2.02 -3.47 11.63
CA ILE A 163 0.72 -3.92 11.10
C ILE A 163 -0.37 -2.98 11.61
N SER A 164 -1.13 -2.37 10.68
CA SER A 164 -2.32 -1.60 11.03
C SER A 164 -3.56 -2.50 11.07
N ALA A 165 -4.55 -2.13 11.90
CA ALA A 165 -5.70 -2.99 12.23
C ALA A 165 -5.26 -4.42 12.65
N ALA A 166 -4.20 -4.50 13.47
CA ALA A 166 -3.48 -5.74 13.73
C ALA A 166 -4.32 -6.81 14.43
N SER A 167 -5.37 -6.43 15.17
CA SER A 167 -6.26 -7.38 15.83
C SER A 167 -7.39 -7.91 14.93
N GLY A 168 -7.46 -7.47 13.66
CA GLY A 168 -8.46 -7.94 12.70
C GLY A 168 -8.12 -9.32 12.10
N ALA A 169 -9.04 -9.88 11.30
CA ALA A 169 -8.89 -11.21 10.70
C ALA A 169 -7.57 -11.40 9.92
N VAL A 170 -7.19 -10.42 9.09
CA VAL A 170 -5.92 -10.45 8.34
C VAL A 170 -4.73 -10.12 9.25
N GLY A 171 -4.81 -9.02 10.01
CA GLY A 171 -3.70 -8.52 10.82
C GLY A 171 -3.20 -9.51 11.87
N GLN A 172 -4.11 -10.26 12.52
CA GLN A 172 -3.73 -11.21 13.57
C GLN A 172 -2.91 -12.38 13.00
N LEU A 173 -3.11 -12.73 11.73
CA LEU A 173 -2.38 -13.81 11.05
C LEU A 173 -1.04 -13.31 10.51
N VAL A 174 -1.00 -12.11 9.91
CA VAL A 174 0.26 -11.49 9.45
C VAL A 174 1.25 -11.38 10.61
N GLY A 175 0.78 -10.97 11.79
CA GLY A 175 1.63 -10.86 12.96
C GLY A 175 2.20 -12.20 13.39
N GLN A 176 1.37 -13.24 13.45
CA GLN A 176 1.82 -14.58 13.82
C GLN A 176 2.78 -15.18 12.78
N PHE A 177 2.53 -14.99 11.47
CA PHE A 177 3.48 -15.37 10.42
C PHE A 177 4.83 -14.67 10.57
N ALA A 178 4.82 -13.36 10.87
CA ALA A 178 6.03 -12.59 11.12
C ALA A 178 6.77 -13.08 12.38
N LYS A 179 6.05 -13.40 13.47
CA LYS A 179 6.65 -14.00 14.68
C LYS A 179 7.27 -15.36 14.40
N LEU A 180 6.57 -16.24 13.68
CA LEU A 180 7.09 -17.55 13.28
C LEU A 180 8.36 -17.45 12.42
N LEU A 181 8.46 -16.42 11.56
CA LEU A 181 9.64 -16.16 10.75
C LEU A 181 10.81 -15.55 11.55
N GLY A 182 10.57 -15.11 12.79
CA GLY A 182 11.57 -14.47 13.64
C GLY A 182 11.75 -12.97 13.36
N CYS A 183 10.68 -12.28 12.99
CA CYS A 183 10.63 -10.82 12.90
C CYS A 183 10.30 -10.18 14.28
N TYR A 184 10.64 -8.90 14.42
CA TYR A 184 10.10 -8.03 15.47
C TYR A 184 8.80 -7.39 14.98
N VAL A 185 7.71 -7.53 15.73
CA VAL A 185 6.35 -7.24 15.26
C VAL A 185 5.63 -6.30 16.21
N VAL A 186 5.14 -5.19 15.67
CA VAL A 186 4.33 -4.21 16.39
C VAL A 186 2.99 -4.01 15.69
N GLY A 187 1.91 -3.97 16.47
CA GLY A 187 0.55 -3.80 15.97
C GLY A 187 -0.14 -2.54 16.47
N SER A 188 -0.96 -1.91 15.64
CA SER A 188 -1.91 -0.88 16.10
C SER A 188 -3.34 -1.41 16.10
N ALA A 189 -4.09 -1.06 17.15
CA ALA A 189 -5.51 -1.38 17.30
C ALA A 189 -6.28 -0.23 17.95
N GLY A 190 -7.62 -0.30 17.97
CA GLY A 190 -8.49 0.82 18.36
C GLY A 190 -9.01 0.79 19.80
N SER A 191 -8.50 -0.09 20.65
CA SER A 191 -8.86 -0.20 22.08
C SER A 191 -7.75 -0.87 22.88
N LYS A 192 -7.71 -0.61 24.19
CA LYS A 192 -6.79 -1.30 25.12
C LYS A 192 -6.95 -2.82 25.11
N GLU A 193 -8.18 -3.33 25.09
CA GLU A 193 -8.44 -4.77 25.02
C GLU A 193 -7.80 -5.42 23.79
N LYS A 194 -7.91 -4.78 22.63
CA LYS A 194 -7.29 -5.28 21.39
C LYS A 194 -5.77 -5.21 21.46
N VAL A 195 -5.20 -4.21 22.12
CA VAL A 195 -3.75 -4.13 22.39
C VAL A 195 -3.30 -5.27 23.30
N ASP A 196 -4.03 -5.52 24.38
CA ASP A 196 -3.74 -6.61 25.31
C ASP A 196 -3.84 -7.98 24.61
N LEU A 197 -4.81 -8.18 23.71
CA LEU A 197 -4.93 -9.38 22.88
C LEU A 197 -3.70 -9.57 21.97
N LEU A 198 -3.22 -8.51 21.32
CA LEU A 198 -2.05 -8.56 20.44
C LEU A 198 -0.80 -9.05 21.19
N LYS A 199 -0.54 -8.48 22.37
CA LYS A 199 0.64 -8.84 23.18
C LYS A 199 0.48 -10.22 23.83
N ASN A 200 -0.67 -10.47 24.46
CA ASN A 200 -0.83 -11.63 25.34
C ASN A 200 -1.22 -12.90 24.57
N LYS A 201 -2.12 -12.80 23.59
CA LYS A 201 -2.65 -13.95 22.84
C LYS A 201 -1.88 -14.18 21.55
N PHE A 202 -1.70 -13.13 20.74
CA PHE A 202 -1.05 -13.24 19.43
C PHE A 202 0.48 -13.07 19.46
N LYS A 203 1.05 -12.81 20.64
CA LYS A 203 2.50 -12.75 20.89
C LYS A 203 3.25 -11.71 20.04
N PHE A 204 2.58 -10.60 19.71
CA PHE A 204 3.26 -9.41 19.20
C PHE A 204 4.26 -8.91 20.24
N ASP A 205 5.40 -8.37 19.79
CA ASP A 205 6.40 -7.82 20.70
C ASP A 205 5.83 -6.58 21.40
N GLU A 206 5.22 -5.68 20.62
CA GLU A 206 4.56 -4.49 21.14
C GLU A 206 3.25 -4.20 20.41
N ALA A 207 2.38 -3.42 21.05
CA ALA A 207 1.16 -2.92 20.43
C ALA A 207 0.69 -1.63 21.09
N PHE A 208 -0.05 -0.79 20.36
CA PHE A 208 -0.58 0.47 20.88
C PHE A 208 -1.98 0.80 20.38
N ASN A 209 -2.71 1.58 21.19
CA ASN A 209 -4.03 2.07 20.84
C ASN A 209 -3.90 3.37 20.04
N TYR A 210 -4.09 3.32 18.72
CA TYR A 210 -3.89 4.50 17.87
C TYR A 210 -4.86 5.65 18.17
N LYS A 211 -5.99 5.40 18.86
CA LYS A 211 -6.95 6.44 19.23
C LYS A 211 -6.51 7.27 20.45
N GLU A 212 -5.55 6.77 21.22
CA GLU A 212 -5.00 7.45 22.40
C GLU A 212 -3.71 8.22 22.08
N GLU A 213 -3.16 8.05 20.88
CA GLU A 213 -1.95 8.76 20.44
C GLU A 213 -2.31 10.11 19.82
N SER A 214 -1.77 11.20 20.38
CA SER A 214 -1.88 12.53 19.80
C SER A 214 -0.95 12.74 18.60
N ASP A 215 0.12 11.95 18.51
CA ASP A 215 1.14 11.99 17.45
C ASP A 215 1.56 10.57 17.07
N LEU A 216 1.17 10.15 15.86
CA LEU A 216 1.49 8.83 15.34
C LEU A 216 2.96 8.68 14.94
N ASP A 217 3.64 9.74 14.52
CA ASP A 217 5.09 9.68 14.20
C ASP A 217 5.89 9.43 15.49
N ALA A 218 5.59 10.18 16.55
CA ALA A 218 6.19 9.96 17.85
C ALA A 218 5.89 8.54 18.38
N ALA A 219 4.64 8.07 18.26
CA ALA A 219 4.26 6.72 18.67
C ALA A 219 5.07 5.64 17.94
N LEU A 220 5.20 5.73 16.62
CA LEU A 220 5.97 4.78 15.83
C LEU A 220 7.45 4.79 16.22
N LYS A 221 8.08 5.95 16.44
CA LYS A 221 9.48 6.04 16.90
C LYS A 221 9.73 5.39 18.26
N ARG A 222 8.74 5.40 19.18
CA ARG A 222 8.87 4.71 20.48
C ARG A 222 9.04 3.19 20.31
N TYR A 223 8.34 2.59 19.35
CA TYR A 223 8.37 1.14 19.12
C TYR A 223 9.37 0.71 18.04
N PHE A 224 9.77 1.65 17.17
CA PHE A 224 10.69 1.44 16.05
C PHE A 224 11.81 2.50 16.06
N PRO A 225 12.71 2.50 17.06
CA PRO A 225 13.82 3.46 17.11
C PRO A 225 14.75 3.36 15.89
N GLU A 226 14.83 2.18 15.27
CA GLU A 226 15.61 1.92 14.05
C GLU A 226 14.78 1.99 12.75
N GLY A 227 13.49 2.32 12.86
CA GLY A 227 12.54 2.36 11.76
C GLY A 227 11.88 1.02 11.40
N ILE A 228 11.06 1.04 10.35
CA ILE A 228 10.18 -0.06 9.92
C ILE A 228 10.66 -0.66 8.60
N ASP A 229 10.94 -1.96 8.54
CA ASP A 229 11.28 -2.65 7.28
C ASP A 229 10.04 -3.03 6.47
N ILE A 230 8.98 -3.50 7.15
CA ILE A 230 7.74 -3.93 6.51
C ILE A 230 6.55 -3.23 7.18
N TYR A 231 5.69 -2.62 6.38
CA TYR A 231 4.37 -2.20 6.81
C TYR A 231 3.29 -2.99 6.07
N PHE A 232 2.49 -3.74 6.83
CA PHE A 232 1.28 -4.35 6.30
C PHE A 232 0.09 -3.40 6.48
N GLU A 233 -0.34 -2.79 5.37
CA GLU A 233 -1.27 -1.67 5.33
C GLU A 233 -2.72 -2.14 5.15
N ASN A 234 -3.55 -1.94 6.17
CA ASN A 234 -4.99 -2.25 6.20
C ASN A 234 -5.90 -1.01 6.36
N VAL A 235 -5.35 0.15 6.72
CA VAL A 235 -6.05 1.34 7.23
C VAL A 235 -5.92 2.55 6.33
N GLY A 236 -4.72 2.92 5.89
CA GLY A 236 -4.45 4.13 5.11
C GLY A 236 -4.46 5.41 5.94
N GLY A 237 -4.72 6.54 5.28
CA GLY A 237 -4.88 7.87 5.91
C GLY A 237 -3.67 8.30 6.74
N LYS A 238 -3.93 8.91 7.90
CA LYS A 238 -2.91 9.45 8.81
C LYS A 238 -1.87 8.41 9.26
N MET A 239 -2.26 7.14 9.39
CA MET A 239 -1.32 6.08 9.76
C MET A 239 -0.29 5.84 8.67
N LEU A 240 -0.72 5.73 7.41
CA LEU A 240 0.20 5.60 6.27
C LEU A 240 1.17 6.79 6.20
N ASP A 241 0.64 7.99 6.40
CA ASP A 241 1.43 9.22 6.32
C ASP A 241 2.52 9.29 7.39
N ALA A 242 2.23 8.81 8.61
CA ALA A 242 3.20 8.66 9.69
C ALA A 242 4.20 7.50 9.45
N VAL A 243 3.75 6.39 8.88
CA VAL A 243 4.64 5.24 8.59
C VAL A 243 5.70 5.60 7.55
N LEU A 244 5.35 6.38 6.51
CA LEU A 244 6.31 6.82 5.49
C LEU A 244 7.52 7.56 6.12
N LEU A 245 7.28 8.35 7.16
CA LEU A 245 8.33 9.03 7.94
C LEU A 245 9.24 8.07 8.71
N ASN A 246 8.76 6.85 9.02
CA ASN A 246 9.41 5.87 9.88
C ASN A 246 9.92 4.62 9.15
N MET A 247 9.68 4.48 7.84
CA MET A 247 10.23 3.37 7.05
C MET A 247 11.77 3.35 7.09
N ARG A 248 12.37 2.16 6.97
CA ARG A 248 13.79 1.97 6.71
C ARG A 248 14.08 2.06 5.22
N THR A 249 15.35 2.23 4.89
CA THR A 249 15.81 2.19 3.50
C THR A 249 15.53 0.81 2.91
N HIS A 250 14.97 0.76 1.70
CA HIS A 250 14.45 -0.45 1.02
C HIS A 250 13.26 -1.13 1.72
N GLY A 251 12.58 -0.41 2.62
CA GLY A 251 11.37 -0.91 3.26
C GLY A 251 10.24 -1.23 2.26
N ARG A 252 9.29 -2.06 2.68
CA ARG A 252 8.15 -2.49 1.84
C ARG A 252 6.82 -2.20 2.51
N ILE A 253 5.86 -1.74 1.72
CA ILE A 253 4.48 -1.54 2.14
C ILE A 253 3.57 -2.42 1.30
N ALA A 254 2.97 -3.44 1.90
CA ALA A 254 1.93 -4.24 1.27
C ALA A 254 0.57 -3.58 1.51
N VAL A 255 0.02 -2.97 0.46
CA VAL A 255 -1.29 -2.30 0.53
C VAL A 255 -2.39 -3.35 0.37
N CYS A 256 -2.84 -3.89 1.49
CA CYS A 256 -3.94 -4.84 1.58
C CYS A 256 -5.30 -4.13 1.58
N GLY A 257 -5.41 -3.04 2.35
CA GLY A 257 -6.64 -2.29 2.50
C GLY A 257 -6.39 -0.86 3.00
N MET A 258 -7.42 -0.03 2.91
CA MET A 258 -7.39 1.35 3.41
C MET A 258 -8.74 1.68 4.07
N ILE A 259 -9.11 0.92 5.10
CA ILE A 259 -10.48 0.95 5.66
C ILE A 259 -10.89 2.34 6.17
N SER A 260 -9.95 3.19 6.62
CA SER A 260 -10.29 4.54 7.09
C SER A 260 -10.83 5.45 5.99
N GLN A 261 -10.54 5.12 4.73
CA GLN A 261 -10.95 5.90 3.56
C GLN A 261 -12.32 5.50 3.02
N TYR A 262 -12.81 4.30 3.35
CA TYR A 262 -13.96 3.73 2.65
C TYR A 262 -15.18 4.64 2.81
N ASN A 263 -15.49 5.05 4.03
CA ASN A 263 -16.71 5.78 4.37
C ASN A 263 -16.63 7.31 4.21
N LEU A 264 -15.50 7.84 3.76
CA LEU A 264 -15.33 9.27 3.53
C LEU A 264 -15.90 9.69 2.17
N GLU A 265 -16.56 10.84 2.13
CA GLU A 265 -16.94 11.48 0.85
C GLU A 265 -15.72 12.02 0.13
N LYS A 266 -14.80 12.63 0.89
CA LYS A 266 -13.50 13.09 0.41
C LYS A 266 -12.39 12.31 1.13
N PRO A 267 -11.61 11.48 0.40
CA PRO A 267 -10.48 10.78 0.98
C PRO A 267 -9.44 11.74 1.58
N GLU A 268 -8.74 11.28 2.61
CA GLU A 268 -7.60 11.98 3.20
C GLU A 268 -6.41 11.94 2.24
N GLY A 269 -5.64 13.04 2.19
CA GLY A 269 -4.38 13.08 1.44
C GLY A 269 -3.26 12.37 2.18
N VAL A 270 -2.32 11.78 1.42
CA VAL A 270 -1.03 11.29 1.93
C VAL A 270 0.03 12.28 1.46
N TYR A 271 0.73 12.91 2.39
CA TYR A 271 1.60 14.06 2.14
C TYR A 271 3.09 13.69 2.11
N ASN A 272 3.47 12.56 2.72
CA ASN A 272 4.85 12.14 2.91
C ASN A 272 5.37 11.13 1.86
N LEU A 273 4.73 11.02 0.68
CA LEU A 273 5.15 10.12 -0.38
C LEU A 273 6.59 10.37 -0.87
N THR A 274 7.14 11.57 -0.68
CA THR A 274 8.55 11.88 -0.96
C THR A 274 9.53 11.01 -0.19
N HIS A 275 9.18 10.53 1.01
CA HIS A 275 10.01 9.58 1.76
C HIS A 275 10.17 8.23 1.06
N MET A 276 9.24 7.86 0.17
CA MET A 276 9.41 6.70 -0.68
C MET A 276 10.71 6.82 -1.48
N ILE A 277 11.05 8.01 -1.98
CA ILE A 277 12.27 8.29 -2.74
C ILE A 277 13.50 8.23 -1.84
N TYR A 278 13.52 9.01 -0.76
CA TYR A 278 14.68 9.07 0.14
C TYR A 278 15.06 7.71 0.73
N LYS A 279 14.06 6.87 0.99
CA LYS A 279 14.23 5.55 1.58
C LYS A 279 14.06 4.41 0.58
N ARG A 280 13.88 4.68 -0.73
CA ARG A 280 13.67 3.65 -1.76
C ARG A 280 12.61 2.61 -1.36
N VAL A 281 11.50 3.06 -0.78
CA VAL A 281 10.42 2.19 -0.31
C VAL A 281 9.67 1.62 -1.51
N HIS A 282 9.32 0.33 -1.44
CA HIS A 282 8.45 -0.31 -2.42
C HIS A 282 7.03 -0.41 -1.87
N ILE A 283 6.07 0.25 -2.51
CA ILE A 283 4.66 0.20 -2.14
C ILE A 283 3.93 -0.63 -3.20
N LYS A 284 3.36 -1.76 -2.80
CA LYS A 284 2.69 -2.69 -3.71
C LYS A 284 1.30 -3.02 -3.20
N ALA A 285 0.29 -2.64 -3.97
CA ALA A 285 -1.07 -3.11 -3.76
C ALA A 285 -1.25 -4.52 -4.32
N PHE A 286 -2.09 -5.32 -3.68
CA PHE A 286 -2.38 -6.69 -4.11
C PHE A 286 -3.84 -7.05 -3.85
N VAL A 287 -4.33 -8.06 -4.57
CA VAL A 287 -5.68 -8.59 -4.40
C VAL A 287 -5.60 -10.10 -4.27
N VAL A 288 -6.27 -10.66 -3.27
CA VAL A 288 -6.19 -12.10 -2.91
C VAL A 288 -6.53 -13.05 -4.07
N PHE A 289 -7.41 -12.64 -5.00
CA PHE A 289 -7.81 -13.44 -6.16
C PHE A 289 -6.62 -13.88 -7.01
N ASP A 290 -5.58 -13.04 -7.11
CA ASP A 290 -4.36 -13.35 -7.86
C ASP A 290 -3.53 -14.48 -7.19
N TYR A 291 -3.80 -14.81 -5.92
CA TYR A 291 -3.04 -15.75 -5.10
C TYR A 291 -3.79 -17.05 -4.80
N TYR A 292 -4.98 -17.28 -5.36
CA TYR A 292 -5.71 -18.54 -5.14
C TYR A 292 -4.96 -19.79 -5.59
N HIS A 293 -4.05 -19.65 -6.57
CA HIS A 293 -3.15 -20.73 -6.97
C HIS A 293 -2.19 -21.19 -5.85
N LEU A 294 -1.99 -20.36 -4.80
CA LEU A 294 -1.19 -20.68 -3.62
C LEU A 294 -2.01 -21.26 -2.47
N TYR A 295 -3.33 -21.37 -2.60
CA TYR A 295 -4.20 -21.84 -1.52
C TYR A 295 -3.81 -23.23 -0.97
N PRO A 296 -3.42 -24.25 -1.79
CA PRO A 296 -2.93 -25.51 -1.26
C PRO A 296 -1.67 -25.36 -0.40
N LYS A 297 -0.66 -24.61 -0.89
CA LYS A 297 0.59 -24.35 -0.16
C LYS A 297 0.34 -23.59 1.15
N PHE A 298 -0.64 -22.70 1.14
CA PHE A 298 -1.08 -21.99 2.34
C PHE A 298 -1.70 -22.94 3.37
N LEU A 299 -2.57 -23.87 2.96
CA LEU A 299 -3.14 -24.87 3.87
C LEU A 299 -2.06 -25.80 4.45
N ASP A 300 -1.10 -26.23 3.63
CA ASP A 300 0.04 -27.05 4.05
C ASP A 300 0.86 -26.39 5.16
N LEU A 301 0.96 -25.05 5.14
CA LEU A 301 1.62 -24.27 6.19
C LEU A 301 0.74 -24.14 7.44
N VAL A 302 -0.51 -23.72 7.26
CA VAL A 302 -1.33 -23.22 8.37
C VAL A 302 -1.98 -24.34 9.18
N LEU A 303 -2.44 -25.42 8.55
CA LEU A 303 -3.15 -26.51 9.25
C LEU A 303 -2.29 -27.16 10.34
N PRO A 304 -1.01 -27.54 10.10
CA PRO A 304 -0.16 -28.09 11.15
C PRO A 304 0.04 -27.11 12.31
N HIS A 305 0.25 -25.82 12.01
CA HIS A 305 0.43 -24.80 13.04
C HIS A 305 -0.83 -24.55 13.86
N ILE A 306 -2.04 -24.71 13.29
CA ILE A 306 -3.29 -24.69 14.06
C ILE A 306 -3.35 -25.92 14.98
N ALA A 307 -3.08 -27.11 14.46
CA ALA A 307 -3.14 -28.37 15.22
C ALA A 307 -2.16 -28.39 16.40
N GLU A 308 -0.98 -27.79 16.23
CA GLU A 308 0.06 -27.67 17.27
C GLU A 308 -0.18 -26.49 18.23
N GLY A 309 -1.15 -25.62 17.96
CA GLY A 309 -1.41 -24.39 18.75
C GLY A 309 -0.37 -23.29 18.54
N ASN A 310 0.48 -23.41 17.51
CA ASN A 310 1.47 -22.42 17.12
C ASN A 310 0.83 -21.18 16.45
N ILE A 311 -0.34 -21.35 15.84
CA ILE A 311 -1.20 -20.25 15.39
C ILE A 311 -2.53 -20.35 16.12
N VAL A 312 -2.93 -19.26 16.74
CA VAL A 312 -4.24 -19.10 17.39
C VAL A 312 -5.09 -18.11 16.61
N TYR A 313 -6.41 -18.34 16.61
CA TYR A 313 -7.36 -17.48 15.91
C TYR A 313 -8.46 -17.02 16.87
N LEU A 314 -8.85 -15.76 16.76
CA LEU A 314 -9.98 -15.20 17.48
C LEU A 314 -11.08 -14.83 16.48
N GLU A 315 -12.24 -15.44 16.67
CA GLU A 315 -13.49 -15.15 15.97
C GLU A 315 -14.39 -14.32 16.91
N ASP A 316 -15.12 -13.38 16.33
CA ASP A 316 -16.22 -12.69 17.02
C ASP A 316 -17.51 -13.10 16.33
N ILE A 317 -18.38 -13.84 17.01
CA ILE A 317 -19.49 -14.55 16.38
C ILE A 317 -20.82 -13.89 16.75
N ALA A 318 -21.57 -13.45 15.73
CA ALA A 318 -22.98 -13.11 15.87
C ALA A 318 -23.86 -14.30 15.49
N GLU A 319 -24.87 -14.57 16.31
CA GLU A 319 -25.82 -15.65 16.08
C GLU A 319 -27.02 -15.16 15.27
N GLY A 320 -27.40 -15.94 14.25
CA GLY A 320 -28.55 -15.70 13.41
C GLY A 320 -28.31 -14.72 12.27
N LEU A 321 -29.05 -14.92 11.18
CA LEU A 321 -28.99 -14.05 10.00
C LEU A 321 -29.48 -12.63 10.31
N GLU A 322 -30.38 -12.52 11.29
CA GLU A 322 -30.98 -11.28 11.78
C GLU A 322 -29.95 -10.30 12.32
N SER A 323 -28.85 -10.81 12.90
CA SER A 323 -27.75 -10.03 13.45
C SER A 323 -26.78 -9.50 12.36
N GLY A 324 -26.93 -9.95 11.12
CA GLY A 324 -26.02 -9.66 10.02
C GLY A 324 -25.82 -8.17 9.72
N PRO A 325 -26.89 -7.38 9.54
CA PRO A 325 -26.77 -5.93 9.31
C PRO A 325 -25.96 -5.21 10.39
N ALA A 326 -26.25 -5.48 11.66
CA ALA A 326 -25.55 -4.88 12.81
C ALA A 326 -24.08 -5.30 12.83
N ALA A 327 -23.80 -6.58 12.59
CA ALA A 327 -22.45 -7.13 12.49
C ALA A 327 -21.61 -6.43 11.42
N LEU A 328 -22.16 -6.26 10.21
CA LEU A 328 -21.46 -5.60 9.10
C LEU A 328 -21.21 -4.12 9.40
N VAL A 329 -22.17 -3.41 9.97
CA VAL A 329 -22.03 -1.99 10.31
C VAL A 329 -20.99 -1.79 11.43
N GLY A 330 -21.01 -2.64 12.46
CA GLY A 330 -20.10 -2.58 13.61
C GLY A 330 -18.62 -2.68 13.26
N LEU A 331 -18.30 -3.35 12.13
CA LEU A 331 -16.95 -3.43 11.57
C LEU A 331 -16.33 -2.05 11.31
N PHE A 332 -17.12 -1.09 10.81
CA PHE A 332 -16.62 0.25 10.45
C PHE A 332 -16.48 1.20 11.64
N SER A 333 -17.01 0.81 12.80
CA SER A 333 -16.85 1.52 14.08
C SER A 333 -15.77 0.90 14.97
N GLY A 334 -15.13 -0.18 14.51
CA GLY A 334 -14.11 -0.90 15.27
C GLY A 334 -14.67 -1.64 16.49
N LEU A 335 -15.98 -1.93 16.50
CA LEU A 335 -16.64 -2.77 17.51
C LEU A 335 -16.39 -4.27 17.22
N ASN A 336 -16.19 -4.60 15.94
CA ASN A 336 -15.95 -5.90 15.32
C ASN A 336 -16.89 -7.03 15.74
N VAL A 337 -17.67 -7.50 14.77
CA VAL A 337 -18.29 -8.82 14.69
C VAL A 337 -17.71 -9.46 13.43
N ALA A 338 -17.11 -10.64 13.54
CA ALA A 338 -16.35 -11.28 12.47
C ALA A 338 -16.70 -12.77 12.36
N LEU A 339 -18.01 -13.04 12.16
CA LEU A 339 -18.63 -14.26 11.63
C LEU A 339 -20.12 -14.24 12.00
N LEU A 340 -20.99 -14.60 11.06
CA LEU A 340 -22.39 -14.95 11.36
C LEU A 340 -22.53 -16.47 11.40
N SER A 341 -23.05 -17.00 12.50
CA SER A 341 -23.38 -18.42 12.66
C SER A 341 -24.86 -18.66 12.38
N MET A 342 -25.16 -19.62 11.50
CA MET A 342 -26.52 -19.98 11.09
C MET A 342 -27.06 -21.23 11.81
N ALA A 343 -26.32 -21.77 12.79
CA ALA A 343 -26.66 -23.04 13.42
C ALA A 343 -27.82 -22.95 14.43
N SER A 344 -28.87 -23.76 14.20
CA SER A 344 -29.83 -24.20 15.22
C SER A 344 -29.53 -25.65 15.62
N GLY A 345 -29.17 -25.87 16.88
CA GLY A 345 -28.88 -27.20 17.41
C GLY A 345 -30.17 -27.95 17.74
N GLY A 346 -30.46 -29.02 17.00
CA GLY A 346 -31.45 -30.02 17.37
C GLY A 346 -30.78 -31.10 18.24
N GLY A 347 -31.25 -31.24 19.47
CA GLY A 347 -30.88 -32.32 20.38
C GLY A 347 -31.94 -32.43 21.48
N ASP A 348 -32.85 -33.39 21.35
CA ASP A 348 -33.86 -33.72 22.35
C ASP A 348 -33.18 -34.28 23.61
N ASN A 349 -33.24 -33.54 24.73
CA ASN A 349 -33.22 -34.05 26.11
C ASN A 349 -33.51 -32.91 27.11
N GLU A 350 -34.51 -33.09 27.99
CA GLU A 350 -34.82 -32.16 29.09
C GLU A 350 -33.64 -32.09 30.09
N LEU A 351 -33.13 -30.88 30.36
CA LEU A 351 -32.05 -30.62 31.31
C LEU A 351 -32.51 -29.62 32.38
N GLU A 352 -32.29 -29.94 33.66
CA GLU A 352 -32.50 -29.04 34.79
C GLU A 352 -31.15 -28.48 35.24
N VAL A 353 -30.97 -27.16 35.20
CA VAL A 353 -29.68 -26.52 35.47
C VAL A 353 -29.78 -25.43 36.55
N SER A 354 -28.73 -25.32 37.36
CA SER A 354 -28.55 -24.23 38.32
C SER A 354 -28.24 -22.91 37.59
N ASN A 355 -28.99 -21.85 37.89
CA ASN A 355 -28.90 -20.54 37.27
C ASN A 355 -28.48 -19.46 38.29
N LYS A 356 -27.56 -18.59 37.89
CA LYS A 356 -27.14 -17.40 38.65
C LYS A 356 -27.68 -16.15 37.95
N GLN A 357 -28.42 -15.32 38.68
CA GLN A 357 -29.08 -14.12 38.12
C GLN A 357 -28.61 -12.87 38.85
N VAL A 358 -28.29 -11.81 38.12
CA VAL A 358 -28.15 -10.46 38.69
C VAL A 358 -29.53 -9.83 38.69
N ILE A 359 -30.04 -9.49 39.87
CA ILE A 359 -31.39 -8.97 40.06
C ILE A 359 -31.30 -7.55 40.61
N PHE A 360 -31.99 -6.62 39.96
CA PHE A 360 -32.20 -5.28 40.51
C PHE A 360 -33.12 -5.35 41.73
N LYS A 361 -32.70 -4.73 42.83
CA LYS A 361 -33.49 -4.66 44.06
C LYS A 361 -34.79 -3.88 43.85
N ASN A 362 -34.75 -2.83 43.02
CA ASN A 362 -35.86 -1.93 42.69
C ASN A 362 -35.69 -1.34 41.28
N TYR A 363 -36.72 -0.66 40.76
CA TYR A 363 -36.61 0.17 39.56
C TYR A 363 -35.63 1.34 39.78
N VAL A 364 -34.68 1.53 38.86
CA VAL A 364 -33.66 2.59 38.94
C VAL A 364 -33.93 3.64 37.86
N SER A 365 -34.00 4.91 38.26
CA SER A 365 -33.98 6.05 37.33
C SER A 365 -32.55 6.62 37.23
N GLY A 366 -31.96 6.59 36.03
CA GLY A 366 -30.57 7.03 35.79
C GLY A 366 -29.59 5.86 35.66
N PHE A 367 -28.28 6.14 35.81
CA PHE A 367 -27.24 5.11 35.69
C PHE A 367 -27.27 4.16 36.90
N PRO A 368 -27.38 2.84 36.70
CA PRO A 368 -27.43 1.87 37.79
C PRO A 368 -26.11 1.78 38.54
N LYS A 369 -26.17 1.65 39.87
CA LYS A 369 -25.01 1.43 40.75
C LYS A 369 -25.00 -0.01 41.26
N GLU A 370 -23.83 -0.50 41.65
CA GLU A 370 -23.67 -1.86 42.20
C GLU A 370 -24.59 -2.12 43.41
N SER A 371 -24.83 -1.11 44.24
CA SER A 371 -25.75 -1.17 45.39
C SER A 371 -27.19 -1.53 45.02
N ASP A 372 -27.59 -1.26 43.78
CA ASP A 372 -28.96 -1.44 43.28
C ASP A 372 -29.23 -2.88 42.85
N MET A 373 -28.21 -3.74 42.85
CA MET A 373 -28.26 -5.11 42.36
C MET A 373 -27.86 -6.12 43.44
N TYR A 374 -28.28 -7.37 43.27
CA TYR A 374 -27.75 -8.52 44.02
C TYR A 374 -27.67 -9.76 43.13
N LEU A 375 -26.81 -10.69 43.50
CA LEU A 375 -26.66 -11.96 42.79
C LEU A 375 -27.51 -13.03 43.48
N ASN A 376 -28.52 -13.55 42.79
CA ASN A 376 -29.24 -14.75 43.21
C ASN A 376 -28.50 -15.98 42.66
N THR A 377 -28.02 -16.84 43.55
CA THR A 377 -27.25 -18.05 43.18
C THR A 377 -28.04 -19.35 43.28
N ASN A 378 -29.28 -19.31 43.75
CA ASN A 378 -30.03 -20.50 44.15
C ASN A 378 -31.22 -20.81 43.21
N GLY A 379 -31.29 -20.17 42.04
CA GLY A 379 -32.35 -20.45 41.07
C GLY A 379 -32.07 -21.73 40.28
N THR A 380 -33.09 -22.56 40.06
CA THR A 380 -33.07 -23.64 39.06
C THR A 380 -34.05 -23.31 37.95
N ILE A 381 -33.66 -23.57 36.70
CA ILE A 381 -34.54 -23.42 35.53
C ILE A 381 -34.63 -24.76 34.82
N LYS A 382 -35.86 -25.18 34.53
CA LYS A 382 -36.15 -26.30 33.63
C LYS A 382 -36.08 -25.80 32.20
N LEU A 383 -35.11 -26.32 31.44
CA LEU A 383 -34.91 -25.90 30.06
C LEU A 383 -35.85 -26.68 29.15
N LYS A 384 -37.07 -26.17 28.95
CA LYS A 384 -37.99 -26.64 27.90
C LYS A 384 -38.61 -25.45 27.19
N VAL A 385 -38.45 -25.38 25.88
CA VAL A 385 -39.22 -24.46 25.02
C VAL A 385 -40.65 -25.02 24.95
N PRO A 386 -41.70 -24.27 25.36
CA PRO A 386 -43.08 -24.76 25.26
C PRO A 386 -43.43 -25.15 23.82
N GLU A 387 -44.09 -26.30 23.63
CA GLU A 387 -44.58 -26.75 22.32
C GLU A 387 -45.47 -25.68 21.68
N GLY A 388 -45.17 -25.32 20.44
CA GLY A 388 -45.87 -24.26 19.70
C GLY A 388 -45.40 -22.83 19.98
N SER A 389 -44.35 -22.64 20.80
CA SER A 389 -43.73 -21.32 21.00
C SER A 389 -42.48 -21.13 20.14
N ASN A 390 -42.25 -19.92 19.65
CA ASN A 390 -41.01 -19.50 18.97
C ASN A 390 -39.91 -19.14 19.98
N GLY A 391 -39.94 -19.71 21.19
CA GLY A 391 -38.98 -19.40 22.26
C GLY A 391 -37.64 -20.08 22.03
N LEU A 392 -36.54 -19.44 22.43
CA LEU A 392 -35.20 -20.02 22.39
C LEU A 392 -34.62 -20.07 23.81
N LEU A 393 -33.89 -21.14 24.09
CA LEU A 393 -33.27 -21.37 25.37
C LEU A 393 -31.77 -21.12 25.24
N VAL A 394 -31.33 -19.98 25.77
CA VAL A 394 -29.97 -19.46 25.57
C VAL A 394 -29.18 -19.58 26.88
N LYS A 395 -27.95 -20.11 26.81
CA LYS A 395 -26.99 -20.00 27.91
C LYS A 395 -26.10 -18.79 27.64
N ASN A 396 -26.27 -17.73 28.40
CA ASN A 396 -25.42 -16.55 28.30
C ASN A 396 -23.99 -16.89 28.76
N LEU A 397 -23.03 -16.89 27.83
CA LEU A 397 -21.61 -17.14 28.12
C LEU A 397 -20.90 -15.86 28.58
N HIS A 398 -21.30 -14.72 28.03
CA HIS A 398 -20.85 -13.38 28.40
C HIS A 398 -22.05 -12.43 28.37
N LEU A 399 -22.13 -11.51 29.34
CA LEU A 399 -23.17 -10.48 29.41
C LEU A 399 -22.54 -9.15 29.00
N SER A 400 -23.11 -8.48 28.00
CA SER A 400 -22.71 -7.12 27.63
C SER A 400 -23.54 -6.10 28.42
N CYS A 401 -22.94 -4.94 28.73
CA CYS A 401 -23.61 -3.80 29.35
C CYS A 401 -23.78 -2.69 28.30
N ASP A 402 -24.81 -2.79 27.46
CA ASP A 402 -25.06 -1.84 26.36
C ASP A 402 -26.16 -0.80 26.71
N PRO A 403 -25.95 0.51 26.44
CA PRO A 403 -26.97 1.55 26.67
C PRO A 403 -28.12 1.60 25.64
N TYR A 404 -28.13 0.79 24.58
CA TYR A 404 -29.16 0.85 23.52
C TYR A 404 -30.32 -0.15 23.71
N MET A 405 -31.25 0.16 24.61
CA MET A 405 -32.51 -0.60 24.80
C MET A 405 -33.78 0.25 24.64
N CYS A 406 -33.80 1.18 23.67
CA CYS A 406 -35.00 1.99 23.36
C CYS A 406 -35.13 2.28 21.85
N ASN A 407 -35.98 1.51 21.15
CA ASN A 407 -36.87 1.90 20.02
C ASN A 407 -36.83 0.98 18.79
N LEU A 408 -37.99 0.42 18.43
CA LEU A 408 -38.27 -0.37 17.22
C LEU A 408 -39.61 0.07 16.57
N VAL A 409 -39.76 -0.27 15.28
CA VAL A 409 -40.97 -0.66 14.49
C VAL A 409 -41.54 0.28 13.38
N LYS A 410 -41.77 -0.35 12.17
CA LYS A 410 -42.85 -0.23 11.11
C LYS A 410 -42.38 0.35 9.74
N LYS A 411 -42.70 -0.12 8.49
CA LYS A 411 -43.52 -1.17 7.80
C LYS A 411 -43.08 -1.29 6.28
N PRO A 412 -43.62 -2.20 5.41
CA PRO A 412 -42.98 -2.72 4.17
C PRO A 412 -43.67 -2.38 2.81
N ILE A 413 -43.01 -2.51 1.64
CA ILE A 413 -43.62 -2.69 0.29
C ILE A 413 -42.76 -3.55 -0.69
N SER A 414 -43.51 -4.27 -1.56
CA SER A 414 -43.38 -5.29 -2.63
C SER A 414 -42.19 -5.40 -3.63
N SER A 415 -42.26 -6.53 -4.36
CA SER A 415 -41.27 -7.33 -5.09
C SER A 415 -41.22 -7.14 -6.62
N THR A 416 -40.08 -7.48 -7.25
CA THR A 416 -39.98 -8.26 -8.51
C THR A 416 -38.54 -8.74 -8.73
N THR A 417 -38.39 -9.94 -9.29
CA THR A 417 -37.15 -10.72 -9.50
C THR A 417 -36.48 -10.43 -10.84
N ASN A 418 -35.14 -10.33 -10.89
CA ASN A 418 -34.37 -10.45 -12.14
C ASN A 418 -33.04 -11.20 -11.92
N SER A 419 -32.70 -12.04 -12.90
CA SER A 419 -31.56 -12.95 -12.96
C SER A 419 -30.22 -12.25 -13.22
N PHE A 420 -29.15 -12.80 -12.63
CA PHE A 420 -27.78 -12.30 -12.67
C PHE A 420 -27.08 -12.56 -14.01
N GLU A 421 -26.43 -11.54 -14.57
CA GLU A 421 -25.36 -11.70 -15.57
C GLU A 421 -23.98 -11.46 -14.88
N PRO A 422 -22.96 -12.29 -15.17
CA PRO A 422 -21.64 -12.14 -14.56
C PRO A 422 -20.85 -10.98 -15.19
N VAL A 423 -20.48 -10.00 -14.35
CA VAL A 423 -19.56 -8.92 -14.72
C VAL A 423 -18.12 -9.38 -14.46
N HIS A 424 -17.29 -9.46 -15.50
CA HIS A 424 -15.87 -9.70 -15.35
C HIS A 424 -15.17 -8.52 -14.67
N MET A 425 -14.62 -8.74 -13.48
CA MET A 425 -13.90 -7.72 -12.70
C MET A 425 -12.47 -7.53 -13.24
N ILE A 426 -12.11 -6.28 -13.56
CA ILE A 426 -10.72 -5.90 -13.85
C ILE A 426 -10.19 -5.11 -12.66
N TYR A 427 -9.39 -5.76 -11.81
CA TYR A 427 -8.67 -5.06 -10.73
C TYR A 427 -7.43 -4.38 -11.30
N LYS A 428 -7.32 -3.05 -11.13
CA LYS A 428 -6.13 -2.29 -11.52
C LYS A 428 -5.08 -2.40 -10.42
N ARG A 429 -3.92 -2.97 -10.74
CA ARG A 429 -2.76 -3.04 -9.83
C ARG A 429 -1.97 -1.74 -9.91
N VAL A 430 -1.52 -1.25 -8.76
CA VAL A 430 -0.60 -0.12 -8.69
C VAL A 430 0.64 -0.58 -7.93
N HIS A 431 1.77 -0.53 -8.61
CA HIS A 431 3.09 -0.75 -8.01
C HIS A 431 3.81 0.59 -8.03
N MET A 432 4.16 1.11 -6.86
CA MET A 432 4.98 2.32 -6.75
C MET A 432 6.36 1.90 -6.28
N LYS A 433 7.34 2.09 -7.14
CA LYS A 433 8.75 1.86 -6.83
C LYS A 433 9.46 3.20 -6.91
N ALA A 434 10.06 3.59 -5.80
CA ALA A 434 11.07 4.63 -5.87
C ALA A 434 12.45 4.03 -6.05
N PHE A 435 13.32 4.81 -6.67
CA PHE A 435 14.71 4.48 -6.86
C PHE A 435 15.54 5.75 -6.75
N VAL A 436 16.82 5.55 -6.48
CA VAL A 436 17.84 6.59 -6.63
C VAL A 436 18.85 6.08 -7.64
N PHE A 437 19.25 6.94 -8.56
CA PHE A 437 20.17 6.56 -9.65
C PHE A 437 21.50 6.01 -9.12
N SER A 438 21.94 6.39 -7.91
CA SER A 438 23.22 5.97 -7.33
C SER A 438 23.30 4.47 -7.07
N ASP A 439 22.15 3.82 -6.87
CA ASP A 439 22.08 2.35 -6.74
C ASP A 439 22.42 1.65 -8.08
N TYR A 440 22.45 2.40 -9.19
CA TYR A 440 22.61 1.90 -10.56
C TYR A 440 23.88 2.43 -11.25
N TYR A 441 24.85 3.03 -10.53
CA TYR A 441 26.10 3.50 -11.13
C TYR A 441 26.87 2.41 -11.90
N HIS A 442 26.76 1.17 -11.45
CA HIS A 442 27.35 0.00 -12.11
C HIS A 442 26.81 -0.25 -13.53
N LEU A 443 25.68 0.36 -13.91
CA LEU A 443 25.09 0.27 -15.25
C LEU A 443 25.53 1.40 -16.19
N TYR A 444 26.37 2.34 -15.75
CA TYR A 444 26.68 3.54 -16.52
C TYR A 444 27.31 3.24 -17.90
N LEU A 445 28.27 2.31 -17.97
CA LEU A 445 28.89 1.92 -19.24
C LEU A 445 27.88 1.25 -20.19
N LYS A 446 27.06 0.32 -19.67
CA LYS A 446 25.98 -0.33 -20.43
C LYS A 446 24.97 0.68 -20.98
N PHE A 447 24.68 1.72 -20.19
CA PHE A 447 23.84 2.82 -20.60
C PHE A 447 24.46 3.62 -21.76
N LEU A 448 25.75 3.96 -21.68
CA LEU A 448 26.44 4.66 -22.76
C LEU A 448 26.44 3.84 -24.06
N ASP A 449 26.76 2.54 -23.98
CA ASP A 449 26.78 1.63 -25.13
C ASP A 449 25.42 1.57 -25.85
N LEU A 450 24.32 1.64 -25.08
CA LEU A 450 22.97 1.63 -25.63
C LEU A 450 22.59 2.98 -26.27
N VAL A 451 22.93 4.09 -25.62
CA VAL A 451 22.36 5.41 -25.96
C VAL A 451 23.20 6.15 -27.01
N LEU A 452 24.53 6.02 -26.98
CA LEU A 452 25.44 6.72 -27.90
C LEU A 452 25.14 6.46 -29.39
N PRO A 453 24.87 5.21 -29.84
CA PRO A 453 24.52 4.96 -31.24
C PRO A 453 23.25 5.71 -31.65
N HIS A 454 22.24 5.72 -30.79
CA HIS A 454 20.96 6.38 -31.09
C HIS A 454 21.07 7.91 -31.12
N ILE A 455 21.93 8.52 -30.30
CA ILE A 455 22.24 9.95 -30.39
C ILE A 455 22.96 10.25 -31.70
N THR A 456 24.00 9.46 -32.03
CA THR A 456 24.83 9.68 -33.23
C THR A 456 24.02 9.51 -34.52
N GLU A 457 23.04 8.61 -34.52
CA GLU A 457 22.09 8.38 -35.63
C GLU A 457 20.93 9.40 -35.66
N GLY A 458 20.85 10.33 -34.70
CA GLY A 458 19.76 11.30 -34.61
C GLY A 458 18.40 10.72 -34.21
N LYS A 459 18.37 9.48 -33.70
CA LYS A 459 17.15 8.82 -33.19
C LYS A 459 16.75 9.32 -31.81
N ILE A 460 17.72 9.80 -31.04
CA ILE A 460 17.49 10.52 -29.78
C ILE A 460 18.00 11.94 -29.94
N VAL A 461 17.12 12.90 -29.69
CA VAL A 461 17.40 14.34 -29.69
C VAL A 461 17.30 14.84 -28.25
N TYR A 462 18.27 15.62 -27.82
CA TYR A 462 18.27 16.22 -26.49
C TYR A 462 18.31 17.74 -26.62
N LEU A 463 17.33 18.41 -26.03
CA LEU A 463 17.26 19.87 -26.00
C LEU A 463 17.78 20.38 -24.65
N GLU A 464 18.74 21.29 -24.74
CA GLU A 464 19.40 21.93 -23.61
C GLU A 464 19.26 23.45 -23.74
N ASP A 465 18.72 24.09 -22.71
CA ASP A 465 18.98 25.50 -22.44
C ASP A 465 20.33 25.61 -21.73
N ILE A 466 21.22 26.41 -22.33
CA ILE A 466 22.55 26.71 -21.81
C ILE A 466 22.61 28.22 -21.61
N ALA A 467 22.78 28.66 -20.36
CA ALA A 467 23.08 30.06 -20.06
C ALA A 467 24.59 30.30 -20.08
N GLU A 468 25.04 31.49 -20.43
CA GLU A 468 26.48 31.79 -20.49
C GLU A 468 26.98 32.44 -19.20
N GLY A 469 28.16 32.00 -18.73
CA GLY A 469 28.88 32.56 -17.58
C GLY A 469 28.41 32.05 -16.21
N LEU A 470 29.33 32.08 -15.24
CA LEU A 470 29.05 31.67 -13.85
C LEU A 470 28.01 32.59 -13.20
N GLU A 471 27.97 33.85 -13.65
CA GLU A 471 27.03 34.91 -13.25
C GLU A 471 25.58 34.52 -13.50
N SER A 472 25.32 33.67 -14.50
CA SER A 472 24.00 33.18 -14.83
C SER A 472 23.57 31.98 -13.97
N GLY A 473 24.48 31.40 -13.17
CA GLY A 473 24.21 30.23 -12.32
C GLY A 473 23.03 30.40 -11.36
N PRO A 474 22.96 31.49 -10.56
CA PRO A 474 21.82 31.76 -9.68
C PRO A 474 20.48 31.83 -10.42
N ALA A 475 20.41 32.56 -11.54
CA ALA A 475 19.20 32.71 -12.34
C ALA A 475 18.80 31.39 -13.00
N ALA A 476 19.76 30.62 -13.51
CA ALA A 476 19.53 29.29 -14.08
C ALA A 476 18.97 28.30 -13.04
N LEU A 477 19.48 28.32 -11.80
CA LEU A 477 18.97 27.50 -10.71
C LEU A 477 17.53 27.88 -10.33
N VAL A 478 17.22 29.17 -10.25
CA VAL A 478 15.85 29.63 -9.94
C VAL A 478 14.89 29.33 -11.09
N GLY A 479 15.36 29.47 -12.34
CA GLY A 479 14.62 29.12 -13.55
C GLY A 479 14.18 27.65 -13.56
N LEU A 480 15.01 26.74 -13.04
CA LEU A 480 14.67 25.32 -12.87
C LEU A 480 13.47 25.11 -11.94
N PHE A 481 13.43 25.79 -10.79
CA PHE A 481 12.34 25.63 -9.80
C PHE A 481 11.06 26.39 -10.17
N SER A 482 11.15 27.37 -11.07
CA SER A 482 10.01 28.17 -11.55
C SER A 482 9.43 27.68 -12.89
N GLY A 483 10.04 26.66 -13.51
CA GLY A 483 9.60 26.12 -14.81
C GLY A 483 9.94 27.01 -16.01
N LEU A 484 10.78 28.02 -15.80
CA LEU A 484 11.19 28.98 -16.83
C LEU A 484 12.22 28.41 -17.81
N ASN A 485 12.88 27.29 -17.48
CA ASN A 485 13.89 26.64 -18.34
C ASN A 485 13.46 25.21 -18.74
N VAL A 486 13.73 24.83 -19.99
CA VAL A 486 13.66 23.49 -20.58
C VAL A 486 14.93 22.69 -20.24
N GLY A 487 16.07 23.37 -20.14
CA GLY A 487 17.39 22.81 -19.79
C GLY A 487 17.95 23.24 -18.44
N LYS A 488 18.95 22.49 -18.00
CA LYS A 488 19.48 22.47 -16.64
C LYS A 488 20.88 23.06 -16.52
N GLN A 489 21.40 23.85 -17.46
CA GLN A 489 22.85 24.09 -17.49
C GLN A 489 23.22 25.56 -17.74
N TYR A 490 24.43 25.91 -17.31
CA TYR A 490 25.12 27.08 -17.80
C TYR A 490 26.54 26.69 -18.25
N GLU A 491 26.96 27.26 -19.36
CA GLU A 491 28.29 27.14 -19.95
C GLU A 491 29.20 28.22 -19.39
N LEU A 492 30.36 27.80 -18.92
CA LEU A 492 31.45 28.72 -18.66
C LEU A 492 32.19 28.84 -19.99
N HIS A 493 32.10 30.00 -20.66
CA HIS A 493 32.69 30.19 -21.99
C HIS A 493 34.06 29.50 -22.12
N LEU A 494 34.32 28.97 -23.32
CA LEU A 494 35.63 28.93 -23.97
C LEU A 494 36.17 30.37 -24.11
N LEU A 495 36.40 31.07 -22.99
CA LEU A 495 37.27 32.23 -22.99
C LEU A 495 38.63 31.69 -23.37
N LYS A 496 39.17 32.25 -24.47
CA LYS A 496 40.54 32.08 -24.96
C LYS A 496 41.40 31.64 -23.80
N MET A 497 42.05 30.49 -23.96
CA MET A 497 43.20 30.16 -23.14
C MET A 497 43.98 31.47 -23.03
N ALA A 498 44.17 31.99 -21.81
CA ALA A 498 45.40 32.71 -21.56
C ALA A 498 46.45 31.81 -22.19
N SER A 499 47.19 32.37 -23.15
CA SER A 499 48.15 31.69 -24.01
C SER A 499 48.75 30.46 -23.33
N ASP A 500 49.08 29.43 -24.12
CA ASP A 500 49.97 28.33 -23.71
C ASP A 500 51.33 28.80 -23.12
N ASP A 501 51.50 30.10 -22.84
CA ASP A 501 52.61 30.78 -22.19
C ASP A 501 52.08 31.65 -21.04
N GLY A 502 52.14 31.15 -19.80
CA GLY A 502 51.82 31.90 -18.59
C GLY A 502 52.01 31.06 -17.32
N ASP A 503 53.23 31.08 -16.79
CA ASP A 503 53.69 30.50 -15.51
C ASP A 503 53.02 31.11 -14.25
N ASP A 504 51.73 31.47 -14.30
CA ASP A 504 51.03 31.93 -13.10
C ASP A 504 50.59 30.72 -12.27
N GLU A 505 51.33 30.44 -11.18
CA GLU A 505 51.01 29.38 -10.21
C GLU A 505 49.61 29.55 -9.57
N GLN A 506 49.02 30.74 -9.63
CA GLN A 506 47.77 31.12 -8.96
C GLN A 506 46.93 32.08 -9.81
N VAL A 507 45.64 31.78 -9.98
CA VAL A 507 44.69 32.58 -10.78
C VAL A 507 43.49 33.04 -9.95
N SER A 508 42.79 34.09 -10.39
CA SER A 508 41.47 34.45 -9.85
C SER A 508 40.46 33.34 -10.13
N ASN A 509 39.62 33.01 -9.14
CA ASN A 509 38.61 31.96 -9.27
C ASN A 509 37.25 32.50 -8.84
N LYS A 510 36.34 32.69 -9.80
CA LYS A 510 34.96 33.05 -9.49
C LYS A 510 34.21 31.85 -8.92
N GLN A 511 33.33 32.10 -7.94
CA GLN A 511 32.56 31.06 -7.26
C GLN A 511 31.13 31.53 -6.99
N VAL A 512 30.15 30.63 -7.10
CA VAL A 512 28.79 30.90 -6.62
C VAL A 512 28.68 30.53 -5.16
N ILE A 513 28.40 31.53 -4.33
CA ILE A 513 28.36 31.44 -2.87
C ILE A 513 26.91 31.49 -2.39
N LEU A 514 26.56 30.60 -1.46
CA LEU A 514 25.28 30.65 -0.76
C LEU A 514 25.38 31.63 0.43
N LYS A 515 24.49 32.64 0.47
CA LYS A 515 24.50 33.64 1.55
C LYS A 515 24.00 33.08 2.88
N ASN A 516 22.91 32.32 2.84
CA ASN A 516 22.29 31.72 4.01
C ASN A 516 21.49 30.46 3.64
N TYR A 517 21.14 29.65 4.64
CA TYR A 517 20.23 28.54 4.43
C TYR A 517 18.85 29.03 4.00
N VAL A 518 18.22 28.32 3.06
CA VAL A 518 16.91 28.68 2.50
C VAL A 518 15.79 27.86 3.13
N THR A 519 14.65 28.52 3.37
CA THR A 519 13.40 27.89 3.77
C THR A 519 12.40 28.00 2.62
N GLY A 520 12.31 26.97 1.77
CA GLY A 520 11.41 26.94 0.62
C GLY A 520 12.15 26.90 -0.73
N SER A 521 11.53 27.45 -1.77
CA SER A 521 12.15 27.58 -3.10
C SER A 521 13.27 28.61 -3.08
N PRO A 522 14.40 28.35 -3.77
CA PRO A 522 15.52 29.28 -3.79
C PRO A 522 15.18 30.54 -4.59
N LYS A 523 15.79 31.66 -4.21
CA LYS A 523 15.75 32.94 -4.93
C LYS A 523 17.16 33.33 -5.35
N GLU A 524 17.28 34.14 -6.39
CA GLU A 524 18.59 34.62 -6.86
C GLU A 524 19.30 35.41 -5.76
N SER A 525 18.54 36.16 -4.97
CA SER A 525 19.03 36.93 -3.82
C SER A 525 19.73 36.09 -2.76
N ASP A 526 19.49 34.78 -2.72
CA ASP A 526 20.08 33.85 -1.75
C ASP A 526 21.53 33.49 -2.10
N MET A 527 21.96 33.83 -3.33
CA MET A 527 23.29 33.55 -3.86
C MET A 527 23.97 34.82 -4.36
N TYR A 528 25.29 34.76 -4.55
CA TYR A 528 26.04 35.76 -5.29
C TYR A 528 27.30 35.13 -5.90
N VAL A 529 27.84 35.75 -6.95
CA VAL A 529 29.13 35.36 -7.51
C VAL A 529 30.24 36.17 -6.84
N SER A 530 31.17 35.48 -6.20
CA SER A 530 32.39 36.08 -5.63
C SER A 530 33.52 36.01 -6.65
N SER A 531 34.20 37.12 -6.88
CA SER A 531 35.42 37.20 -7.72
C SER A 531 36.70 37.37 -6.90
N ASN A 532 36.60 37.33 -5.57
CA ASN A 532 37.72 37.62 -4.66
C ASN A 532 38.56 36.38 -4.33
N GLY A 533 38.16 35.21 -4.83
CA GLY A 533 38.88 33.96 -4.64
C GLY A 533 40.09 33.85 -5.56
N THR A 534 41.11 33.12 -5.10
CA THR A 534 42.23 32.69 -5.95
C THR A 534 42.48 31.19 -5.74
N ILE A 535 43.02 30.52 -6.74
CA ILE A 535 43.31 29.08 -6.71
C ILE A 535 44.65 28.79 -7.38
N LYS A 536 45.40 27.83 -6.84
CA LYS A 536 46.61 27.34 -7.48
C LYS A 536 46.28 26.35 -8.59
N LEU A 537 46.96 26.47 -9.73
CA LEU A 537 46.73 25.58 -10.87
C LEU A 537 47.50 24.25 -10.76
N ASN A 538 48.48 24.19 -9.87
CA ASN A 538 49.21 22.97 -9.54
C ASN A 538 48.57 22.26 -8.35
N VAL A 539 48.58 20.93 -8.39
CA VAL A 539 48.16 20.08 -7.28
C VAL A 539 49.10 20.29 -6.10
N PRO A 540 48.60 20.45 -4.87
CA PRO A 540 49.46 20.58 -3.70
C PRO A 540 50.40 19.38 -3.58
N GLU A 541 51.69 19.63 -3.36
CA GLU A 541 52.70 18.58 -3.24
C GLU A 541 52.29 17.50 -2.20
N GLY A 542 52.51 16.24 -2.55
CA GLY A 542 52.18 15.09 -1.70
C GLY A 542 50.68 14.77 -1.61
N THR A 543 49.82 15.43 -2.39
CA THR A 543 48.39 15.12 -2.44
C THR A 543 48.01 14.32 -3.69
N ASN A 544 46.95 13.53 -3.55
CA ASN A 544 46.27 12.85 -4.66
C ASN A 544 45.24 13.78 -5.34
N GLY A 545 45.41 15.11 -5.27
CA GLY A 545 44.43 16.05 -5.80
C GLY A 545 44.41 16.06 -7.33
N VAL A 546 43.29 16.53 -7.91
CA VAL A 546 43.20 16.84 -9.34
C VAL A 546 42.67 18.27 -9.48
N VAL A 547 43.45 19.15 -10.10
CA VAL A 547 43.01 20.51 -10.42
C VAL A 547 42.37 20.50 -11.79
N VAL A 548 41.14 21.00 -11.88
CA VAL A 548 40.37 21.04 -13.13
C VAL A 548 39.87 22.46 -13.44
N LYS A 549 39.69 22.75 -14.73
CA LYS A 549 38.91 23.89 -15.21
C LYS A 549 37.52 23.43 -15.60
N ASN A 550 36.49 23.95 -14.94
CA ASN A 550 35.10 23.63 -15.28
C ASN A 550 34.72 24.28 -16.63
N LEU A 551 34.04 23.50 -17.47
CA LEU A 551 33.59 23.89 -18.81
C LEU A 551 32.06 24.03 -18.84
N TYR A 552 31.37 23.03 -18.28
CA TYR A 552 29.91 23.01 -18.17
C TYR A 552 29.52 22.65 -16.74
N MET A 553 28.47 23.29 -16.24
CA MET A 553 27.93 23.01 -14.91
C MET A 553 26.43 22.74 -14.99
N SER A 554 25.98 21.72 -14.25
CA SER A 554 24.56 21.40 -14.12
C SER A 554 23.92 22.14 -12.94
N CYS A 555 22.76 22.73 -13.22
CA CYS A 555 21.72 23.12 -12.28
C CYS A 555 20.78 21.94 -12.05
N ASP A 556 20.88 21.33 -10.88
CA ASP A 556 20.05 20.20 -10.51
C ASP A 556 19.21 20.45 -9.26
N PRO A 557 18.04 19.81 -9.14
CA PRO A 557 17.18 20.00 -7.97
C PRO A 557 17.84 19.58 -6.65
N TYR A 558 18.84 18.67 -6.67
CA TYR A 558 19.54 18.25 -5.45
C TYR A 558 20.39 19.36 -4.84
N ILE A 559 20.73 20.41 -5.59
CA ILE A 559 21.47 21.56 -5.06
C ILE A 559 20.68 22.21 -3.92
N LEU A 560 19.34 22.15 -3.96
CA LEU A 560 18.49 22.61 -2.86
C LEU A 560 18.74 21.89 -1.53
N ILE A 561 19.24 20.64 -1.56
CA ILE A 561 19.64 19.91 -0.34
C ILE A 561 20.83 20.62 0.32
N GLN A 562 21.80 21.09 -0.45
CA GLN A 562 22.95 21.86 0.06
C GLN A 562 22.55 23.23 0.61
N MET A 563 21.45 23.79 0.08
CA MET A 563 20.94 25.10 0.50
C MET A 563 20.08 25.04 1.76
N LYS A 564 19.64 23.87 2.21
CA LYS A 564 18.82 23.71 3.43
C LYS A 564 19.69 23.48 4.65
N LYS A 565 19.21 23.95 5.81
CA LYS A 565 19.87 23.70 7.09
C LYS A 565 19.86 22.17 7.36
N PRO A 566 20.99 21.55 7.73
CA PRO A 566 21.02 20.14 8.10
C PRO A 566 20.11 19.87 9.32
N ASP A 567 19.43 18.72 9.34
CA ASP A 567 18.54 18.32 10.46
C ASP A 567 19.29 18.02 11.76
N THR A 568 20.62 17.86 11.71
CA THR A 568 21.47 17.78 12.90
C THR A 568 21.59 19.16 13.55
N ASN A 569 21.68 19.26 14.89
CA ASN A 569 22.04 20.47 15.67
C ASN A 569 23.45 21.02 15.34
N SER A 570 23.74 21.20 14.06
CA SER A 570 24.98 21.66 13.49
C SER A 570 24.96 23.19 13.47
N SER A 571 25.90 23.81 14.17
CA SER A 571 26.21 25.23 14.09
C SER A 571 27.03 25.60 12.85
N LYS A 572 27.17 24.69 11.86
CA LYS A 572 27.94 24.95 10.66
C LYS A 572 27.33 26.12 9.87
N PRO A 573 28.15 27.06 9.40
CA PRO A 573 27.69 28.12 8.51
C PRO A 573 27.19 27.51 7.17
N PRO A 574 26.40 28.27 6.39
CA PRO A 574 26.06 27.91 5.02
C PRO A 574 27.30 27.52 4.22
N VAL A 575 27.15 26.56 3.30
CA VAL A 575 28.28 26.07 2.48
C VAL A 575 28.92 27.25 1.73
N SER A 576 30.24 27.40 1.83
CA SER A 576 30.95 28.53 1.25
C SER A 576 30.92 28.53 -0.28
N ALA A 577 30.84 27.37 -0.96
CA ALA A 577 30.64 27.28 -2.41
C ALA A 577 29.71 26.10 -2.73
N LEU A 578 28.76 26.30 -3.65
CA LEU A 578 27.88 25.21 -4.10
C LEU A 578 28.69 24.17 -4.87
N THR A 579 28.25 22.91 -4.85
CA THR A 579 28.82 21.83 -5.68
C THR A 579 27.76 21.26 -6.61
N GLY A 580 28.17 20.81 -7.78
CA GLY A 580 27.27 20.25 -8.78
C GLY A 580 27.97 19.29 -9.72
N PHE A 581 27.23 18.63 -10.61
CA PHE A 581 27.86 17.87 -11.68
C PHE A 581 28.36 18.84 -12.74
N GLY A 582 29.57 18.59 -13.24
CA GLY A 582 30.18 19.39 -14.27
C GLY A 582 31.03 18.56 -15.21
N VAL A 583 31.31 19.14 -16.37
CA VAL A 583 32.36 18.69 -17.27
C VAL A 583 33.54 19.62 -17.10
N ALA A 584 34.73 19.05 -16.96
CA ALA A 584 35.94 19.80 -16.69
C ALA A 584 37.14 19.24 -17.47
N LYS A 585 38.16 20.08 -17.66
CA LYS A 585 39.46 19.69 -18.22
C LYS A 585 40.50 19.64 -17.11
N VAL A 586 41.25 18.55 -17.03
CA VAL A 586 42.33 18.39 -16.04
C VAL A 586 43.50 19.30 -16.40
N LEU A 587 43.92 20.13 -15.43
CA LEU A 587 45.07 21.04 -15.56
C LEU A 587 46.32 20.48 -14.92
N ASP A 588 46.16 19.82 -13.77
CA ASP A 588 47.22 19.10 -13.08
C ASP A 588 46.64 17.97 -12.22
N SER A 589 47.43 16.92 -11.96
CA SER A 589 46.96 15.72 -11.27
C SER A 589 48.07 15.04 -10.47
N GLY A 590 47.83 14.86 -9.16
CA GLY A 590 48.56 13.92 -8.31
C GLY A 590 47.96 12.52 -8.32
N ASN A 591 46.83 12.33 -9.02
CA ASN A 591 46.14 11.06 -9.15
C ASN A 591 46.58 10.33 -10.44
N PRO A 592 47.13 9.09 -10.37
CA PRO A 592 47.60 8.38 -11.55
C PRO A 592 46.48 8.04 -12.55
N ASP A 593 45.24 7.99 -12.08
CA ASP A 593 44.09 7.69 -12.93
C ASP A 593 43.76 8.87 -13.84
N PHE A 594 44.13 10.12 -13.52
CA PHE A 594 43.80 11.30 -14.34
C PHE A 594 45.06 12.02 -14.81
N LYS A 595 45.09 12.43 -16.08
CA LYS A 595 46.25 13.09 -16.69
C LYS A 595 45.89 14.51 -17.11
N LYS A 596 46.87 15.41 -17.07
CA LYS A 596 46.74 16.76 -17.64
C LYS A 596 46.23 16.67 -19.08
N GLY A 597 45.17 17.42 -19.37
CA GLY A 597 44.48 17.42 -20.66
C GLY A 597 43.30 16.47 -20.77
N ASP A 598 43.14 15.50 -19.85
CA ASP A 598 41.95 14.63 -19.82
C ASP A 598 40.67 15.47 -19.67
N LEU A 599 39.63 15.06 -20.37
CA LEU A 599 38.27 15.54 -20.16
C LEU A 599 37.57 14.62 -19.16
N VAL A 600 36.94 15.21 -18.16
CA VAL A 600 36.29 14.49 -17.08
C VAL A 600 34.90 15.03 -16.83
N TRP A 601 34.01 14.19 -16.31
CA TRP A 601 32.73 14.63 -15.76
C TRP A 601 32.50 14.02 -14.39
N GLY A 602 31.82 14.75 -13.51
CA GLY A 602 31.58 14.32 -12.14
C GLY A 602 31.24 15.50 -11.24
N ILE A 603 31.35 15.32 -9.92
CA ILE A 603 31.05 16.40 -8.97
C ILE A 603 32.22 17.39 -8.92
N THR A 604 31.93 18.65 -9.22
CA THR A 604 32.86 19.79 -9.14
C THR A 604 32.22 20.95 -8.38
N GLY A 605 33.01 21.99 -8.07
CA GLY A 605 32.48 23.22 -7.47
C GLY A 605 31.75 24.08 -8.50
N TRP A 606 30.77 24.86 -8.07
CA TRP A 606 30.19 25.96 -8.85
C TRP A 606 31.18 27.13 -8.91
N GLU A 607 32.27 26.90 -9.62
CA GLU A 607 33.43 27.77 -9.72
C GLU A 607 34.16 27.55 -11.04
N GLU A 608 35.08 28.43 -11.42
CA GLU A 608 35.81 28.32 -12.69
C GLU A 608 36.86 27.19 -12.65
N TYR A 609 37.52 27.03 -11.51
CA TYR A 609 38.53 26.01 -11.27
C TYR A 609 38.27 25.30 -9.94
N SER A 610 38.39 23.97 -9.93
CA SER A 610 38.16 23.15 -8.74
C SER A 610 39.36 22.28 -8.41
N LEU A 611 39.66 22.14 -7.12
CA LEU A 611 40.53 21.08 -6.60
C LEU A 611 39.66 19.89 -6.15
N ILE A 612 39.74 18.80 -6.90
CA ILE A 612 38.99 17.58 -6.62
C ILE A 612 39.86 16.65 -5.78
N THR A 613 39.29 16.18 -4.68
CA THR A 613 39.94 15.23 -3.75
C THR A 613 39.12 13.97 -3.50
N ASP A 614 37.84 13.96 -3.91
CA ASP A 614 36.96 12.79 -3.91
C ASP A 614 36.68 12.34 -5.34
N PHE A 615 37.12 11.13 -5.67
CA PHE A 615 37.06 10.57 -7.03
C PHE A 615 35.94 9.55 -7.21
N GLN A 616 35.13 9.26 -6.17
CA GLN A 616 34.10 8.21 -6.25
C GLN A 616 33.06 8.45 -7.36
N LYS A 617 32.91 9.70 -7.79
CA LYS A 617 31.94 10.13 -8.81
C LYS A 617 32.59 10.92 -9.95
N MET A 618 33.87 10.68 -10.21
CA MET A 618 34.62 11.28 -11.30
C MET A 618 34.90 10.25 -12.38
N PHE A 619 34.57 10.60 -13.63
CA PHE A 619 34.70 9.71 -14.77
C PHE A 619 35.42 10.41 -15.91
N LYS A 620 36.26 9.66 -16.64
CA LYS A 620 36.85 10.16 -17.88
C LYS A 620 35.82 10.15 -19.00
N ILE A 621 35.82 11.22 -19.79
CA ILE A 621 35.07 11.32 -21.03
C ILE A 621 35.88 10.61 -22.12
N GLN A 622 35.34 9.49 -22.61
CA GLN A 622 35.97 8.72 -23.69
C GLN A 622 35.40 9.05 -25.07
N HIS A 623 34.13 9.47 -25.14
CA HIS A 623 33.45 9.79 -26.40
C HIS A 623 33.31 11.31 -26.56
N THR A 624 34.20 11.90 -27.35
CA THR A 624 34.24 13.35 -27.63
C THR A 624 33.66 13.71 -29.00
N ASN A 625 33.07 12.75 -29.70
CA ASN A 625 32.39 12.93 -30.99
C ASN A 625 30.95 13.47 -30.85
N VAL A 626 30.55 13.82 -29.63
CA VAL A 626 29.27 14.41 -29.25
C VAL A 626 29.53 15.68 -28.42
N PRO A 627 28.60 16.64 -28.33
CA PRO A 627 28.76 17.82 -27.50
C PRO A 627 29.12 17.47 -26.06
N LEU A 628 30.11 18.16 -25.48
CA LEU A 628 30.54 17.89 -24.11
C LEU A 628 29.44 18.18 -23.08
N SER A 629 28.55 19.15 -23.36
CA SER A 629 27.37 19.46 -22.55
C SER A 629 26.46 18.24 -22.32
N TYR A 630 26.48 17.25 -23.22
CA TYR A 630 25.67 16.05 -23.07
C TYR A 630 26.04 15.26 -21.80
N TYR A 631 27.28 15.34 -21.32
CA TYR A 631 27.69 14.66 -20.08
C TYR A 631 27.13 15.31 -18.81
N THR A 632 26.64 16.54 -18.86
CA THR A 632 25.81 17.15 -17.79
C THR A 632 24.31 16.87 -17.98
N GLY A 633 23.92 16.20 -19.06
CA GLY A 633 22.54 15.97 -19.48
C GLY A 633 22.27 14.53 -19.90
N ILE A 634 22.03 14.32 -21.20
CA ILE A 634 21.63 13.03 -21.78
C ILE A 634 22.64 11.91 -21.59
N LEU A 635 23.95 12.15 -21.54
CA LEU A 635 24.98 11.15 -21.26
C LEU A 635 25.41 11.14 -19.80
N GLY A 636 24.87 12.07 -19.00
CA GLY A 636 25.13 12.20 -17.59
C GLY A 636 24.03 11.62 -16.72
N MET A 637 23.89 12.25 -15.56
CA MET A 637 22.93 11.91 -14.52
C MET A 637 21.46 11.84 -14.98
N PRO A 638 20.91 12.84 -15.71
CA PRO A 638 19.56 12.76 -16.23
C PRO A 638 19.32 11.54 -17.15
N GLY A 639 20.27 11.25 -18.04
CA GLY A 639 20.18 10.11 -18.94
C GLY A 639 20.23 8.77 -18.25
N LEU A 640 21.17 8.57 -17.33
CA LEU A 640 21.24 7.36 -16.53
C LEU A 640 19.97 7.18 -15.68
N THR A 641 19.44 8.27 -15.11
CA THR A 641 18.19 8.24 -14.33
C THR A 641 17.00 7.84 -15.20
N ALA A 642 16.89 8.40 -16.41
CA ALA A 642 15.85 8.04 -17.37
C ALA A 642 15.96 6.57 -17.79
N TYR A 643 17.18 6.10 -18.09
CA TYR A 643 17.45 4.72 -18.44
C TYR A 643 17.05 3.77 -17.31
N CYS A 644 17.57 3.97 -16.10
CA CYS A 644 17.27 3.09 -14.96
C CYS A 644 15.78 3.12 -14.61
N GLY A 645 15.17 4.30 -14.55
CA GLY A 645 13.75 4.43 -14.26
C GLY A 645 12.87 3.71 -15.27
N PHE A 646 13.17 3.87 -16.57
CA PHE A 646 12.41 3.22 -17.62
C PHE A 646 12.70 1.72 -17.69
N HIS A 647 13.96 1.32 -17.84
CA HIS A 647 14.35 -0.07 -18.07
C HIS A 647 14.32 -0.95 -16.83
N GLU A 648 14.93 -0.49 -15.74
CA GLU A 648 15.25 -1.32 -14.57
C GLU A 648 14.25 -1.15 -13.42
N VAL A 649 13.32 -0.19 -13.53
CA VAL A 649 12.29 0.04 -12.50
C VAL A 649 10.91 -0.25 -13.05
N CYS A 650 10.57 0.35 -14.20
CA CYS A 650 9.27 0.15 -14.84
C CYS A 650 9.16 -1.17 -15.63
N TYR A 651 10.26 -1.66 -16.23
CA TYR A 651 10.30 -2.87 -17.08
C TYR A 651 9.17 -2.95 -18.12
N PRO A 652 9.03 -1.94 -18.99
CA PRO A 652 7.90 -1.82 -19.90
C PRO A 652 7.95 -2.87 -20.99
N LYS A 653 6.77 -3.28 -21.46
CA LYS A 653 6.61 -4.18 -22.60
C LYS A 653 6.19 -3.41 -23.84
N LYS A 654 6.61 -3.91 -25.01
CA LYS A 654 6.17 -3.38 -26.31
C LYS A 654 4.64 -3.31 -26.36
N GLY A 655 4.11 -2.17 -26.81
CA GLY A 655 2.67 -1.90 -26.88
C GLY A 655 2.05 -1.35 -25.59
N GLU A 656 2.78 -1.24 -24.48
CA GLU A 656 2.25 -0.62 -23.26
C GLU A 656 2.13 0.90 -23.39
N HIS A 657 1.18 1.47 -22.63
CA HIS A 657 0.99 2.91 -22.53
C HIS A 657 1.87 3.47 -21.40
N VAL A 658 2.75 4.40 -21.74
CA VAL A 658 3.68 5.05 -20.84
C VAL A 658 3.25 6.51 -20.66
N PHE A 659 2.83 6.85 -19.45
CA PHE A 659 2.55 8.24 -19.06
C PHE A 659 3.75 8.85 -18.33
N ILE A 660 4.17 10.03 -18.77
CA ILE A 660 5.35 10.73 -18.23
C ILE A 660 4.93 12.09 -17.70
N SER A 661 5.02 12.27 -16.38
CA SER A 661 4.89 13.59 -15.78
C SER A 661 6.13 14.43 -16.06
N ALA A 662 5.97 15.73 -16.32
CA ALA A 662 7.09 16.64 -16.62
C ALA A 662 7.93 16.14 -17.82
N ALA A 663 7.25 15.71 -18.88
CA ALA A 663 7.83 15.13 -20.09
C ALA A 663 8.78 16.07 -20.84
N SER A 664 8.68 17.39 -20.63
CA SER A 664 9.60 18.38 -21.19
C SER A 664 10.87 18.59 -20.36
N GLY A 665 10.96 17.98 -19.17
CA GLY A 665 12.16 18.09 -18.31
C GLY A 665 13.29 17.16 -18.77
N ALA A 666 14.50 17.42 -18.28
CA ALA A 666 15.72 16.67 -18.62
C ALA A 666 15.59 15.13 -18.59
N VAL A 667 14.91 14.57 -17.58
CA VAL A 667 14.66 13.12 -17.49
C VAL A 667 13.47 12.72 -18.35
N GLY A 668 12.37 13.48 -18.30
CA GLY A 668 11.11 13.16 -18.97
C GLY A 668 11.24 13.04 -20.49
N GLN A 669 12.01 13.93 -21.12
CA GLN A 669 12.22 13.92 -22.57
C GLN A 669 12.98 12.66 -23.03
N LEU A 670 13.85 12.13 -22.18
CA LEU A 670 14.63 10.91 -22.47
C LEU A 670 13.77 9.67 -22.26
N VAL A 671 12.99 9.61 -21.18
CA VAL A 671 12.04 8.50 -20.95
C VAL A 671 11.06 8.38 -22.10
N GLY A 672 10.56 9.50 -22.65
CA GLY A 672 9.64 9.47 -23.80
C GLY A 672 10.28 8.90 -25.06
N GLN A 673 11.54 9.24 -25.32
CA GLN A 673 12.28 8.73 -26.47
C GLN A 673 12.66 7.27 -26.31
N PHE A 674 13.11 6.85 -25.12
CA PHE A 674 13.31 5.43 -24.81
C PHE A 674 12.00 4.66 -25.00
N ALA A 675 10.88 5.15 -24.46
CA ALA A 675 9.58 4.51 -24.63
C ALA A 675 9.18 4.32 -26.10
N LYS A 676 9.41 5.31 -26.97
CA LYS A 676 9.20 5.17 -28.42
C LYS A 676 10.13 4.13 -29.05
N LEU A 677 11.41 4.12 -28.69
CA LEU A 677 12.39 3.11 -29.18
C LEU A 677 11.98 1.68 -28.78
N PHE A 678 11.38 1.50 -27.60
CA PHE A 678 10.86 0.21 -27.12
C PHE A 678 9.47 -0.15 -27.67
N GLY A 679 8.90 0.68 -28.56
CA GLY A 679 7.61 0.44 -29.17
C GLY A 679 6.43 0.60 -28.21
N CYS A 680 6.55 1.49 -27.23
CA CYS A 680 5.46 1.86 -26.32
C CYS A 680 4.65 3.04 -26.88
N TYR A 681 3.40 3.17 -26.44
CA TYR A 681 2.59 4.37 -26.68
C TYR A 681 2.87 5.41 -25.59
N VAL A 682 3.29 6.62 -25.97
CA VAL A 682 3.79 7.62 -25.00
C VAL A 682 2.80 8.78 -24.88
N VAL A 683 2.51 9.17 -23.64
CA VAL A 683 1.75 10.39 -23.30
C VAL A 683 2.52 11.18 -22.27
N GLY A 684 2.74 12.47 -22.51
CA GLY A 684 3.47 13.35 -21.60
C GLY A 684 2.61 14.48 -21.05
N SER A 685 2.93 14.96 -19.85
CA SER A 685 2.45 16.26 -19.35
C SER A 685 3.60 17.27 -19.28
N ALA A 686 3.34 18.52 -19.64
CA ALA A 686 4.30 19.62 -19.59
C ALA A 686 3.63 20.90 -19.03
N GLY A 687 4.41 21.75 -18.38
CA GLY A 687 3.93 22.97 -17.72
C GLY A 687 3.57 24.12 -18.68
N SER A 688 4.02 24.07 -19.94
CA SER A 688 3.65 25.05 -20.96
C SER A 688 3.52 24.40 -22.34
N LYS A 689 2.61 24.94 -23.17
CA LYS A 689 2.36 24.44 -24.54
C LYS A 689 3.57 24.60 -25.47
N GLU A 690 4.37 25.64 -25.25
CA GLU A 690 5.51 26.00 -26.11
C GLU A 690 6.75 25.10 -25.91
N LYS A 691 6.77 24.29 -24.85
CA LYS A 691 7.92 23.46 -24.45
C LYS A 691 7.68 21.94 -24.59
N ALA A 692 6.56 21.54 -25.19
CA ALA A 692 6.22 20.13 -25.38
C ALA A 692 6.89 19.57 -26.64
N ILE A 693 7.96 18.79 -26.46
CA ILE A 693 8.75 18.15 -27.55
C ILE A 693 8.30 16.70 -27.82
N CYS A 694 7.62 16.07 -26.85
CA CYS A 694 7.27 14.64 -26.87
C CYS A 694 6.16 14.26 -27.86
#